data_AF-A0A970Z752-F1
#
_entry.id   AF-A0A970Z752-F1
#
_cell.length_a   1.000
_cell.length_b   1.000
_cell.length_c   1.000
_cell.angle_alpha   90.00
_cell.angle_beta   90.00
_cell.angle_gamma   90.00
#
_symmetry.space_group_name_H-M   'P 1'
#
loop_
_entity.id
_entity.type
_entity.pdbx_description
1 polymer ?
#
loop_
_entity_poly.entity_id
_entity_poly.type
_entity_poly.pdbx_seq_one_letter_code
_entity_poly.pdbx_strand_id
1 'polypeptide(L)'
;MAATPARFVIVLVTGMDEYQSRLVDGIHRVLGEQGVGVLVLITSWNAVLPPSLAHVIAAAEPCGVVATNLEAQEKETSLAEILTSLHVPVVYVGQVRPDHTCVRGDSVPGMRTLMAHLLDDRKVRRPVLVRGVPHHRDSIEREEIFREEMARRGLPVDERLVLDGYFWNEIAYGEVRTLLDEVDDIDAVIAFNDLSALGALGALNNAGLRVPEDVLLTGFDNEAIASLSWPGITSVDQNLEAQGAIAAEHLLAVMEGEPPMGLIQIPSHVVARRSTGDAPPLTEALRDATAMARGAQRRLASTDSIMALNFAMLQSRTVDEVVTTLTESLHRLGLRRFFLVVRDSPLVDGDRLDRGVPLARLALAHRDGEVIPFPDEPYPAHHLLPEPLHAELSSGLLSCQALRTGIRELGYMLLERAGGAPSENSMIHNILSRALEAILGGRELEHRARRLEQEVDAHDRDLRAEIAARRRVERDLQAEVALRRRLEQDLRTATAVRRRTEHELQAEISTRRKAERDLHRVTSELRQSRTLDPLTRLATRETFARRLGELWDAGSTMHQRLTLLLVALDRVPATRDGSARPDASVDDASVTHASVDDASVTHAPVAGTLTADDTLVNVARCLERSVRREDDLASRYGDTVFAVLLPTGGVRGAAEVSRLFRRHLADLAVPPGASTDPPVLTASIGIAVRAGHPGLTPASLVTVAEDALHRAEALGGNRTVLAPGSGCPPDCLGAEHRPVPPSVPSEVVGIPHR
;
A
#
# COMPACT_ATOMS: atom_id res chain seq x y z
N MET A 1 -69.08 19.04 -13.03
CA MET A 1 -68.85 19.30 -14.46
C MET A 1 -67.34 19.26 -14.65
N ALA A 2 -66.82 18.27 -15.39
CA ALA A 2 -65.39 18.27 -15.73
C ALA A 2 -65.10 19.54 -16.54
N ALA A 3 -64.08 20.30 -16.15
CA ALA A 3 -63.68 21.50 -16.88
C ALA A 3 -63.32 21.08 -18.31
N THR A 4 -63.91 21.73 -19.31
CA THR A 4 -63.51 21.57 -20.71
C THR A 4 -62.00 21.84 -20.79
N PRO A 5 -61.20 20.97 -21.44
CA PRO A 5 -59.76 21.18 -21.55
C PRO A 5 -59.51 22.53 -22.21
N ALA A 6 -58.53 23.23 -21.65
CA ALA A 6 -58.19 24.59 -22.00
C ALA A 6 -57.69 24.61 -23.47
N ARG A 7 -58.38 25.34 -24.37
CA ARG A 7 -58.04 25.37 -25.81
C ARG A 7 -57.09 26.53 -26.10
N PHE A 8 -55.87 26.22 -26.51
CA PHE A 8 -54.91 27.22 -26.98
C PHE A 8 -54.09 26.73 -28.17
N VAL A 9 -53.62 27.70 -28.96
CA VAL A 9 -52.70 27.51 -30.08
C VAL A 9 -51.31 27.97 -29.65
N ILE A 10 -50.29 27.24 -30.10
CA ILE A 10 -48.91 27.67 -29.96
C ILE A 10 -48.48 28.43 -31.21
N VAL A 11 -47.88 29.61 -31.04
CA VAL A 11 -47.24 30.37 -32.11
C VAL A 11 -45.73 30.34 -31.90
N LEU A 12 -45.00 29.75 -32.84
CA LEU A 12 -43.54 29.63 -32.76
C LEU A 12 -42.90 30.77 -33.54
N VAL A 13 -42.11 31.59 -32.85
CA VAL A 13 -41.40 32.75 -33.41
C VAL A 13 -39.92 32.75 -33.03
N THR A 14 -39.07 33.40 -33.82
CA THR A 14 -37.64 33.61 -33.51
C THR A 14 -37.40 34.81 -32.61
N GLY A 15 -38.36 35.72 -32.54
CA GLY A 15 -38.28 36.95 -31.77
C GLY A 15 -39.67 37.49 -31.51
N MET A 16 -39.70 38.60 -30.78
CA MET A 16 -40.90 39.42 -30.63
C MET A 16 -40.50 40.87 -30.82
N ASP A 17 -39.99 41.20 -32.00
CA ASP A 17 -39.89 42.57 -32.50
C ASP A 17 -41.26 43.05 -33.02
N GLU A 18 -41.32 44.24 -33.63
CA GLU A 18 -42.59 44.80 -34.12
C GLU A 18 -43.19 43.99 -35.26
N TYR A 19 -42.35 43.40 -36.12
CA TYR A 19 -42.76 42.52 -37.20
C TYR A 19 -43.51 41.30 -36.64
N GLN A 20 -42.90 40.53 -35.72
CA GLN A 20 -43.59 39.34 -35.19
C GLN A 20 -44.79 39.72 -34.34
N SER A 21 -44.73 40.87 -33.67
CA SER A 21 -45.84 41.37 -32.87
C SER A 21 -47.10 41.63 -33.69
N ARG A 22 -47.00 42.33 -34.83
CA ARG A 22 -48.16 42.61 -35.70
C ARG A 22 -48.77 41.33 -36.26
N LEU A 23 -47.92 40.36 -36.60
CA LEU A 23 -48.36 39.04 -37.04
C LEU A 23 -49.16 38.32 -35.94
N VAL A 24 -48.61 38.26 -34.72
CA VAL A 24 -49.25 37.63 -33.56
C VAL A 24 -50.57 38.33 -33.20
N ASP A 25 -50.67 39.65 -33.36
CA ASP A 25 -51.90 40.39 -33.12
C ASP A 25 -53.02 39.99 -34.08
N GLY A 26 -52.68 39.79 -35.35
CA GLY A 26 -53.59 39.21 -36.34
C GLY A 26 -54.12 37.84 -35.93
N ILE A 27 -53.21 36.95 -35.48
CA ILE A 27 -53.54 35.60 -34.99
C ILE A 27 -54.46 35.67 -33.77
N HIS A 28 -54.05 36.44 -32.75
CA HIS A 28 -54.78 36.57 -31.48
C HIS A 28 -56.16 37.18 -31.66
N ARG A 29 -56.33 38.13 -32.58
CA ARG A 29 -57.65 38.70 -32.88
C ARG A 29 -58.63 37.62 -33.34
N VAL A 30 -58.25 36.79 -34.30
CA VAL A 30 -59.11 35.73 -34.86
C VAL A 30 -59.34 34.61 -33.84
N LEU A 31 -58.28 34.12 -33.19
CA LEU A 31 -58.41 33.02 -32.22
C LEU A 31 -59.17 33.46 -30.96
N GLY A 32 -58.97 34.70 -30.51
CA GLY A 32 -59.67 35.27 -29.36
C GLY A 32 -61.17 35.40 -29.58
N GLU A 33 -61.62 35.74 -30.80
CA GLU A 33 -63.05 35.75 -31.16
C GLU A 33 -63.70 34.36 -31.04
N GLN A 34 -62.91 33.29 -31.19
CA GLN A 34 -63.34 31.89 -31.02
C GLN A 34 -63.10 31.34 -29.61
N GLY A 35 -62.65 32.18 -28.67
CA GLY A 35 -62.33 31.76 -27.29
C GLY A 35 -61.12 30.82 -27.19
N VAL A 36 -60.21 30.87 -28.16
CA VAL A 36 -58.96 30.08 -28.18
C VAL A 36 -57.81 30.96 -27.71
N GLY A 37 -57.08 30.51 -26.69
CA GLY A 37 -55.90 31.21 -26.18
C GLY A 37 -54.71 31.13 -27.15
N VAL A 38 -53.78 32.08 -27.03
CA VAL A 38 -52.56 32.13 -27.84
C VAL A 38 -51.33 32.10 -26.94
N LEU A 39 -50.51 31.07 -27.09
CA LEU A 39 -49.23 30.92 -26.42
C LEU A 39 -48.10 31.11 -27.43
N VAL A 40 -47.39 32.22 -27.34
CA VAL A 40 -46.22 32.49 -28.19
C VAL A 40 -44.99 31.89 -27.55
N LEU A 41 -44.35 30.91 -28.20
CA LEU A 41 -43.03 30.42 -27.76
C LEU A 41 -41.95 31.12 -28.57
N ILE A 42 -41.10 31.87 -27.88
CA ILE A 42 -39.96 32.55 -28.51
C ILE A 42 -38.74 31.63 -28.47
N THR A 43 -38.32 31.20 -29.64
CA THR A 43 -37.10 30.42 -29.84
C THR A 43 -35.94 31.39 -30.09
N SER A 44 -34.84 31.27 -29.34
CA SER A 44 -33.74 32.24 -29.43
C SER A 44 -32.95 32.11 -30.73
N TRP A 45 -32.47 33.26 -31.22
CA TRP A 45 -31.68 33.48 -32.44
C TRP A 45 -30.48 32.50 -32.54
N ASN A 46 -29.73 32.30 -31.44
CA ASN A 46 -28.49 31.51 -31.45
C ASN A 46 -28.55 30.07 -30.92
N ALA A 47 -29.73 29.50 -30.64
CA ALA A 47 -29.79 28.16 -30.05
C ALA A 47 -30.32 27.10 -31.03
N VAL A 48 -29.81 25.88 -30.89
CA VAL A 48 -30.50 24.65 -31.32
C VAL A 48 -31.90 24.67 -30.68
N LEU A 49 -32.94 24.25 -31.41
CA LEU A 49 -34.27 24.07 -30.82
C LEU A 49 -34.09 23.20 -29.57
N PRO A 50 -34.57 23.62 -28.39
CA PRO A 50 -34.36 22.84 -27.18
C PRO A 50 -34.87 21.40 -27.40
N PRO A 51 -34.14 20.35 -27.01
CA PRO A 51 -34.67 18.98 -27.05
C PRO A 51 -35.99 18.84 -26.26
N SER A 52 -36.20 19.75 -25.30
CA SER A 52 -37.43 19.89 -24.53
C SER A 52 -38.59 20.53 -25.31
N LEU A 53 -38.39 21.18 -26.46
CA LEU A 53 -39.47 21.85 -27.20
C LEU A 53 -40.54 20.86 -27.66
N ALA A 54 -40.12 19.70 -28.19
CA ALA A 54 -41.04 18.62 -28.54
C ALA A 54 -41.83 18.14 -27.33
N HIS A 55 -41.18 18.02 -26.17
CA HIS A 55 -41.82 17.62 -24.91
C HIS A 55 -42.78 18.68 -24.39
N VAL A 56 -42.44 19.97 -24.53
CA VAL A 56 -43.29 21.10 -24.16
C VAL A 56 -44.52 21.15 -25.06
N ILE A 57 -44.35 21.07 -26.38
CA ILE A 57 -45.49 21.07 -27.31
C ILE A 57 -46.34 19.82 -27.10
N ALA A 58 -45.74 18.63 -26.96
CA ALA A 58 -46.48 17.39 -26.71
C ALA A 58 -47.31 17.46 -25.43
N ALA A 59 -46.72 17.91 -24.32
CA ALA A 59 -47.40 17.92 -23.03
C ALA A 59 -48.34 19.12 -22.84
N ALA A 60 -48.11 20.21 -23.57
CA ALA A 60 -49.04 21.31 -23.67
C ALA A 60 -50.36 20.89 -24.37
N GLU A 61 -50.32 19.81 -25.18
CA GLU A 61 -51.45 19.33 -25.97
C GLU A 61 -52.19 20.47 -26.71
N PRO A 62 -51.48 21.34 -27.46
CA PRO A 62 -52.09 22.48 -28.12
C PRO A 62 -53.05 21.99 -29.21
N CYS A 63 -54.11 22.76 -29.43
CA CYS A 63 -55.09 22.40 -30.46
C CYS A 63 -54.59 22.68 -31.88
N GLY A 64 -53.54 23.49 -32.03
CA GLY A 64 -52.87 23.79 -33.29
C GLY A 64 -51.57 24.56 -33.09
N VAL A 65 -50.75 24.62 -34.14
CA VAL A 65 -49.49 25.38 -34.15
C VAL A 65 -49.43 26.31 -35.35
N VAL A 66 -49.04 27.57 -35.13
CA VAL A 66 -48.58 28.47 -36.20
C VAL A 66 -47.06 28.56 -36.12
N ALA A 67 -46.36 28.18 -37.20
CA ALA A 67 -44.90 28.20 -37.25
C ALA A 67 -44.40 29.28 -38.22
N THR A 68 -43.55 30.20 -37.75
CA THR A 68 -42.95 31.23 -38.61
C THR A 68 -41.56 30.83 -39.13
N ASN A 69 -41.01 31.64 -40.06
CA ASN A 69 -39.62 31.53 -40.52
C ASN A 69 -38.63 31.43 -39.35
N LEU A 70 -37.60 30.58 -39.52
CA LEU A 70 -36.43 30.54 -38.64
C LEU A 70 -35.19 30.97 -39.44
N GLU A 71 -34.15 31.42 -38.75
CA GLU A 71 -32.92 31.96 -39.39
C GLU A 71 -32.16 30.96 -40.28
N ALA A 72 -32.34 29.66 -40.03
CA ALA A 72 -31.59 28.62 -40.72
C ALA A 72 -32.52 27.50 -41.19
N GLN A 73 -32.38 27.14 -42.47
CA GLN A 73 -33.18 26.09 -43.12
C GLN A 73 -33.11 24.73 -42.37
N GLU A 74 -31.98 24.42 -41.76
CA GLU A 74 -31.78 23.23 -40.93
C GLU A 74 -32.72 23.22 -39.71
N LYS A 75 -32.82 24.36 -39.00
CA LYS A 75 -33.74 24.52 -37.86
C LYS A 75 -35.19 24.42 -38.31
N GLU A 76 -35.53 24.99 -39.46
CA GLU A 76 -36.87 24.90 -40.03
C GLU A 76 -37.23 23.44 -40.32
N THR A 77 -36.27 22.66 -40.82
CA THR A 77 -36.46 21.24 -41.15
C THR A 77 -36.68 20.43 -39.88
N SER A 78 -35.84 20.60 -38.86
CA SER A 78 -36.01 19.93 -37.56
C SER A 78 -37.31 20.30 -36.87
N LEU A 79 -37.76 21.56 -36.94
CA LEU A 79 -39.05 21.96 -36.38
C LEU A 79 -40.21 21.23 -37.06
N ALA A 80 -40.19 21.17 -38.39
CA ALA A 80 -41.24 20.48 -39.13
C ALA A 80 -41.28 18.99 -38.79
N GLU A 81 -40.13 18.32 -38.69
CA GLU A 81 -40.05 16.90 -38.27
C GLU A 81 -40.67 16.70 -36.88
N ILE A 82 -40.38 17.59 -35.93
CA ILE A 82 -40.99 17.56 -34.60
C ILE A 82 -42.50 17.71 -34.71
N LEU A 83 -43.00 18.74 -35.40
CA LEU A 83 -44.44 18.99 -35.51
C LEU A 83 -45.18 17.86 -36.23
N THR A 84 -44.59 17.27 -37.28
CA THR A 84 -45.13 16.09 -37.96
C THR A 84 -45.21 14.90 -37.00
N SER A 85 -44.19 14.66 -36.18
CA SER A 85 -44.20 13.55 -35.21
C SER A 85 -45.29 13.69 -34.14
N LEU A 86 -45.68 14.93 -33.81
CA LEU A 86 -46.71 15.23 -32.82
C LEU A 86 -48.14 15.17 -33.37
N HIS A 87 -48.32 15.06 -34.70
CA HIS A 87 -49.63 14.99 -35.37
C HIS A 87 -50.58 16.16 -35.01
N VAL A 88 -50.02 17.34 -34.73
CA VAL A 88 -50.80 18.55 -34.42
C VAL A 88 -51.11 19.32 -35.72
N PRO A 89 -52.28 19.94 -35.90
CA PRO A 89 -52.57 20.86 -37.00
C PRO A 89 -51.53 21.99 -37.09
N VAL A 90 -50.96 22.22 -38.28
CA VAL A 90 -49.94 23.26 -38.48
C VAL A 90 -50.26 24.16 -39.67
N VAL A 91 -50.12 25.47 -39.47
CA VAL A 91 -50.03 26.48 -40.54
C VAL A 91 -48.67 27.15 -40.48
N TYR A 92 -48.02 27.31 -41.63
CA TYR A 92 -46.73 28.00 -41.74
C TYR A 92 -46.91 29.45 -42.19
N VAL A 93 -46.15 30.37 -41.62
CA VAL A 93 -46.10 31.78 -42.06
C VAL A 93 -44.69 32.13 -42.53
N GLY A 94 -44.58 32.70 -43.73
CA GLY A 94 -43.31 33.06 -44.36
C GLY A 94 -42.62 31.91 -45.10
N GLN A 95 -42.87 30.65 -44.70
CA GLN A 95 -42.31 29.45 -45.34
C GLN A 95 -43.28 28.85 -46.35
N VAL A 96 -42.74 28.15 -47.34
CA VAL A 96 -43.53 27.30 -48.23
C VAL A 96 -43.19 25.85 -47.92
N ARG A 97 -44.19 25.08 -47.53
CA ARG A 97 -44.07 23.65 -47.23
C ARG A 97 -45.06 22.86 -48.09
N PRO A 98 -44.62 21.77 -48.74
CA PRO A 98 -45.53 20.81 -49.35
C PRO A 98 -46.55 20.30 -48.32
N ASP A 99 -47.76 20.00 -48.77
CA ASP A 99 -48.82 19.37 -47.97
C ASP A 99 -49.32 20.17 -46.75
N HIS A 100 -48.96 21.45 -46.63
CA HIS A 100 -49.40 22.34 -45.56
C HIS A 100 -49.97 23.65 -46.08
N THR A 101 -50.86 24.27 -45.29
CA THR A 101 -51.27 25.65 -45.54
C THR A 101 -50.14 26.59 -45.14
N CYS A 102 -49.77 27.48 -46.06
CA CYS A 102 -48.66 28.39 -45.95
C CYS A 102 -49.13 29.80 -46.28
N VAL A 103 -48.92 30.77 -45.40
CA VAL A 103 -49.26 32.18 -45.62
C VAL A 103 -47.99 32.98 -45.81
N ARG A 104 -47.91 33.82 -46.84
CA ARG A 104 -46.75 34.69 -47.08
C ARG A 104 -47.19 36.07 -47.55
N GLY A 105 -46.42 37.10 -47.19
CA GLY A 105 -46.50 38.40 -47.85
C GLY A 105 -46.14 38.28 -49.34
N ASP A 106 -46.85 39.05 -50.16
CA ASP A 106 -46.49 39.26 -51.56
C ASP A 106 -45.87 40.65 -51.71
N SER A 107 -44.55 40.66 -51.89
CA SER A 107 -43.76 41.89 -52.03
C SER A 107 -44.01 42.59 -53.38
N VAL A 108 -44.50 41.87 -54.39
CA VAL A 108 -44.56 42.36 -55.77
C VAL A 108 -45.44 43.60 -55.94
N PRO A 109 -46.70 43.64 -55.47
CA PRO A 109 -47.57 44.79 -55.66
C PRO A 109 -47.03 46.06 -54.99
N GLY A 110 -46.57 45.94 -53.74
CA GLY A 110 -46.01 47.05 -52.97
C GLY A 110 -44.72 47.58 -53.57
N MET A 111 -43.75 46.70 -53.88
CA MET A 111 -42.48 47.11 -54.48
C MET A 111 -42.68 47.75 -55.85
N ARG A 112 -43.53 47.20 -56.72
CA ARG A 112 -43.79 47.80 -58.04
C ARG A 112 -44.43 49.18 -57.93
N THR A 113 -45.37 49.35 -56.99
CA THR A 113 -45.99 50.65 -56.72
C THR A 113 -44.97 51.65 -56.18
N LEU A 114 -44.09 51.22 -55.27
CA LEU A 114 -43.01 52.05 -54.71
C LEU A 114 -42.02 52.49 -55.81
N MET A 115 -41.59 51.54 -56.65
CA MET A 115 -40.67 51.80 -57.75
C MET A 115 -41.28 52.74 -58.80
N ALA A 116 -42.57 52.59 -59.12
CA ALA A 116 -43.28 53.53 -59.98
C ALA A 116 -43.31 54.93 -59.37
N HIS A 117 -43.66 55.06 -58.08
CA HIS A 117 -43.62 56.35 -57.38
C HIS A 117 -42.24 57.01 -57.47
N LEU A 118 -41.18 56.28 -57.15
CA LEU A 118 -39.82 56.83 -57.17
C LEU A 118 -39.33 57.17 -58.57
N LEU A 119 -39.41 56.23 -59.51
CA LEU A 119 -38.80 56.38 -60.83
C LEU A 119 -39.67 57.22 -61.79
N ASP A 120 -40.99 57.11 -61.70
CA ASP A 120 -41.93 57.80 -62.60
C ASP A 120 -42.41 59.12 -62.03
N ASP A 121 -42.83 59.18 -60.77
CA ASP A 121 -43.42 60.40 -60.21
C ASP A 121 -42.33 61.34 -59.66
N ARG A 122 -41.39 60.78 -58.90
CA ARG A 122 -40.29 61.53 -58.27
C ARG A 122 -39.05 61.66 -59.14
N LYS A 123 -39.02 60.98 -60.29
CA LYS A 123 -37.94 61.03 -61.29
C LYS A 123 -36.56 60.62 -60.75
N VAL A 124 -36.53 59.71 -59.78
CA VAL A 124 -35.31 59.08 -59.25
C VAL A 124 -34.56 58.36 -60.37
N ARG A 125 -33.23 58.51 -60.39
CA ARG A 125 -32.31 57.98 -61.41
C ARG A 125 -31.12 57.23 -60.82
N ARG A 126 -30.66 57.59 -59.61
CA ARG A 126 -29.49 56.97 -58.95
C ARG A 126 -29.81 56.58 -57.51
N PRO A 127 -30.75 55.63 -57.32
CA PRO A 127 -31.08 55.15 -55.98
C PRO A 127 -29.96 54.29 -55.41
N VAL A 128 -29.67 54.48 -54.12
CA VAL A 128 -28.96 53.50 -53.29
C VAL A 128 -29.95 52.44 -52.85
N LEU A 129 -29.60 51.17 -53.05
CA LEU A 129 -30.36 50.05 -52.53
C LEU A 129 -29.71 49.54 -51.25
N VAL A 130 -30.45 49.50 -50.15
CA VAL A 130 -30.00 48.90 -48.89
C VAL A 130 -30.76 47.59 -48.68
N ARG A 131 -30.07 46.49 -48.95
CA ARG A 131 -30.62 45.13 -48.92
C ARG A 131 -30.71 44.58 -47.51
N GLY A 132 -31.49 43.50 -47.40
CA GLY A 132 -31.55 42.68 -46.21
C GLY A 132 -30.42 41.67 -46.13
N VAL A 133 -30.68 40.55 -45.48
CA VAL A 133 -29.75 39.41 -45.42
C VAL A 133 -29.66 38.76 -46.81
N PRO A 134 -28.48 38.61 -47.43
CA PRO A 134 -28.34 38.19 -48.84
C PRO A 134 -28.97 36.85 -49.23
N HIS A 135 -29.13 35.92 -48.29
CA HIS A 135 -29.74 34.61 -48.53
C HIS A 135 -31.22 34.52 -48.12
N HIS A 136 -31.78 35.58 -47.53
CA HIS A 136 -33.19 35.62 -47.19
C HIS A 136 -34.03 35.84 -48.45
N ARG A 137 -35.04 34.99 -48.65
CA ARG A 137 -35.91 35.02 -49.82
C ARG A 137 -36.57 36.39 -50.06
N ASP A 138 -36.99 37.06 -48.99
CA ASP A 138 -37.59 38.39 -49.07
C ASP A 138 -36.60 39.44 -49.63
N SER A 139 -35.32 39.36 -49.25
CA SER A 139 -34.30 40.27 -49.78
C SER A 139 -34.03 39.99 -51.25
N ILE A 140 -33.96 38.71 -51.64
CA ILE A 140 -33.73 38.29 -53.03
C ILE A 140 -34.89 38.75 -53.91
N GLU A 141 -36.14 38.45 -53.53
CA GLU A 141 -37.34 38.82 -54.30
C GLU A 141 -37.46 40.34 -54.47
N ARG A 142 -37.22 41.12 -53.40
CA ARG A 142 -37.27 42.59 -53.47
C ARG A 142 -36.15 43.16 -54.37
N GLU A 143 -34.96 42.56 -54.36
CA GLU A 143 -33.86 42.96 -55.25
C GLU A 143 -34.16 42.63 -56.71
N GLU A 144 -34.71 41.45 -56.99
CA GLU A 144 -35.16 41.06 -58.33
C GLU A 144 -36.18 42.07 -58.87
N ILE A 145 -37.19 42.43 -58.08
CA ILE A 145 -38.18 43.45 -58.46
C ILE A 145 -37.52 44.81 -58.70
N PHE A 146 -36.60 45.25 -57.83
CA PHE A 146 -35.88 46.51 -58.03
C PHE A 146 -35.11 46.53 -59.37
N ARG A 147 -34.35 45.47 -59.65
CA ARG A 147 -33.56 45.34 -60.88
C ARG A 147 -34.45 45.28 -62.13
N GLU A 148 -35.57 44.55 -62.07
CA GLU A 148 -36.57 44.50 -63.14
C GLU A 148 -37.17 45.89 -63.43
N GLU A 149 -37.56 46.64 -62.40
CA GLU A 149 -38.19 47.95 -62.57
C GLU A 149 -37.20 49.03 -63.06
N MET A 150 -35.92 48.95 -62.66
CA MET A 150 -34.83 49.76 -63.22
C MET A 150 -34.62 49.44 -64.71
N ALA A 151 -34.49 48.15 -65.04
CA ALA A 151 -34.29 47.69 -66.42
C ALA A 151 -35.47 48.06 -67.33
N ARG A 152 -36.71 47.95 -66.85
CA ARG A 152 -37.93 48.32 -67.61
C ARG A 152 -37.93 49.79 -68.02
N ARG A 153 -37.26 50.65 -67.26
CA ARG A 153 -37.13 52.11 -67.52
C ARG A 153 -35.80 52.47 -68.16
N GLY A 154 -34.99 51.49 -68.56
CA GLY A 154 -33.68 51.70 -69.19
C GLY A 154 -32.65 52.34 -68.26
N LEU A 155 -32.80 52.18 -66.94
CA LEU A 155 -31.86 52.70 -65.95
C LEU A 155 -30.86 51.60 -65.56
N PRO A 156 -29.55 51.87 -65.62
CA PRO A 156 -28.55 50.91 -65.16
C PRO A 156 -28.56 50.84 -63.63
N VAL A 157 -28.26 49.66 -63.08
CA VAL A 157 -27.96 49.48 -61.65
C VAL A 157 -26.45 49.60 -61.48
N ASP A 158 -26.01 50.57 -60.68
CA ASP A 158 -24.61 50.68 -60.26
C ASP A 158 -24.41 49.77 -59.04
N GLU A 159 -23.64 48.70 -59.19
CA GLU A 159 -23.40 47.73 -58.11
C GLU A 159 -22.71 48.36 -56.89
N ARG A 160 -22.04 49.51 -57.04
CA ARG A 160 -21.47 50.25 -55.89
C ARG A 160 -22.55 50.87 -55.00
N LEU A 161 -23.77 51.04 -55.52
CA LEU A 161 -24.92 51.59 -54.79
C LEU A 161 -25.82 50.49 -54.22
N VAL A 162 -25.41 49.22 -54.30
CA VAL A 162 -26.11 48.09 -53.70
C VAL A 162 -25.38 47.69 -52.42
N LEU A 163 -25.96 48.07 -51.28
CA LEU A 163 -25.38 47.90 -49.95
C LEU A 163 -26.05 46.75 -49.20
N ASP A 164 -25.29 46.06 -48.36
CA ASP A 164 -25.78 45.00 -47.49
C ASP A 164 -26.08 45.54 -46.09
N GLY A 165 -27.33 45.96 -45.87
CA GLY A 165 -27.80 46.44 -44.57
C GLY A 165 -28.19 45.34 -43.59
N TYR A 166 -28.36 44.09 -44.06
CA TYR A 166 -28.73 42.92 -43.26
C TYR A 166 -30.02 43.09 -42.43
N PHE A 167 -30.89 44.05 -42.77
CA PHE A 167 -32.07 44.47 -42.01
C PHE A 167 -31.78 45.20 -40.67
N TRP A 168 -30.52 45.57 -40.40
CA TRP A 168 -30.12 46.19 -39.14
C TRP A 168 -29.82 47.68 -39.29
N ASN A 169 -30.40 48.49 -38.40
CA ASN A 169 -30.18 49.94 -38.33
C ASN A 169 -28.68 50.31 -38.28
N GLU A 170 -27.94 49.73 -37.32
CA GLU A 170 -26.52 50.05 -37.09
C GLU A 170 -25.64 49.75 -38.33
N ILE A 171 -25.94 48.64 -39.02
CA ILE A 171 -25.20 48.23 -40.23
C ILE A 171 -25.57 49.15 -41.39
N ALA A 172 -26.86 49.37 -41.64
CA ALA A 172 -27.32 50.28 -42.70
C ALA A 172 -26.76 51.70 -42.52
N TYR A 173 -26.72 52.21 -41.28
CA TYR A 173 -26.06 53.49 -40.96
C TYR A 173 -24.59 53.48 -41.36
N GLY A 174 -23.83 52.46 -40.96
CA GLY A 174 -22.40 52.34 -41.25
C GLY A 174 -22.09 52.25 -42.74
N GLU A 175 -22.84 51.43 -43.47
CA GLU A 175 -22.68 51.23 -44.92
C GLU A 175 -23.04 52.49 -45.70
N VAL A 176 -24.19 53.12 -45.42
CA VAL A 176 -24.60 54.36 -46.09
C VAL A 176 -23.64 55.50 -45.79
N ARG A 177 -23.18 55.63 -44.54
CA ARG A 177 -22.19 56.65 -44.16
C ARG A 177 -20.88 56.46 -44.94
N THR A 178 -20.40 55.24 -45.05
CA THR A 178 -19.16 54.92 -45.78
C THR A 178 -19.33 55.19 -47.28
N LEU A 179 -20.48 54.87 -47.86
CA LEU A 179 -20.80 55.21 -49.25
C LEU A 179 -20.77 56.73 -49.50
N LEU A 180 -21.35 57.51 -48.58
CA LEU A 180 -21.42 58.98 -48.69
C LEU A 180 -20.04 59.65 -48.59
N ASP A 181 -19.01 58.96 -48.07
CA ASP A 181 -17.62 59.44 -48.11
C ASP A 181 -17.03 59.36 -49.53
N GLU A 182 -17.60 58.52 -50.42
CA GLU A 182 -17.11 58.25 -51.78
C GLU A 182 -18.04 58.76 -52.90
N VAL A 183 -19.34 58.91 -52.62
CA VAL A 183 -20.38 59.24 -53.59
C VAL A 183 -21.26 60.37 -53.06
N ASP A 184 -21.37 61.46 -53.82
CA ASP A 184 -22.09 62.69 -53.43
C ASP A 184 -23.35 62.99 -54.28
N ASP A 185 -23.68 62.13 -55.25
CA ASP A 185 -24.71 62.38 -56.28
C ASP A 185 -25.86 61.36 -56.29
N ILE A 186 -26.23 60.85 -55.12
CA ILE A 186 -27.41 59.97 -54.93
C ILE A 186 -28.69 60.79 -54.81
N ASP A 187 -29.82 60.26 -55.32
CA ASP A 187 -31.12 60.96 -55.28
C ASP A 187 -32.21 60.24 -54.46
N ALA A 188 -31.98 58.97 -54.11
CA ALA A 188 -32.84 58.22 -53.20
C ALA A 188 -32.08 57.12 -52.47
N VAL A 189 -32.60 56.71 -51.31
CA VAL A 189 -32.25 55.46 -50.63
C VAL A 189 -33.49 54.58 -50.51
N ILE A 190 -33.41 53.37 -51.04
CA ILE A 190 -34.45 52.34 -50.98
C ILE A 190 -33.98 51.25 -50.02
N ALA A 191 -34.50 51.27 -48.80
CA ALA A 191 -34.19 50.25 -47.80
C ALA A 191 -35.26 49.15 -47.77
N PHE A 192 -34.83 47.90 -47.64
CA PHE A 192 -35.73 46.74 -47.60
C PHE A 192 -36.36 46.46 -46.22
N ASN A 193 -36.13 47.32 -45.22
CA ASN A 193 -36.97 47.44 -44.03
C ASN A 193 -36.87 48.84 -43.42
N ASP A 194 -37.78 49.17 -42.51
CA ASP A 194 -37.86 50.47 -41.86
C ASP A 194 -36.71 50.72 -40.87
N LEU A 195 -36.14 49.67 -40.26
CA LEU A 195 -34.93 49.80 -39.43
C LEU A 195 -33.71 50.20 -40.26
N SER A 196 -33.50 49.62 -41.44
CA SER A 196 -32.42 50.03 -42.35
C SER A 196 -32.68 51.43 -42.91
N ALA A 197 -33.95 51.77 -43.18
CA ALA A 197 -34.33 53.13 -43.57
C ALA A 197 -34.00 54.16 -42.48
N LEU A 198 -34.24 53.82 -41.20
CA LEU A 198 -33.85 54.66 -40.06
C LEU A 198 -32.33 54.84 -39.99
N GLY A 199 -31.56 53.77 -40.20
CA GLY A 199 -30.09 53.85 -40.25
C GLY A 199 -29.59 54.75 -41.38
N ALA A 200 -30.16 54.60 -42.57
CA ALA A 200 -29.89 55.48 -43.70
C ALA A 200 -30.27 56.94 -43.40
N LEU A 201 -31.43 57.19 -42.78
CA LEU A 201 -31.85 58.54 -42.35
C LEU A 201 -30.82 59.18 -41.42
N GLY A 202 -30.30 58.40 -40.45
CA GLY A 202 -29.25 58.86 -39.56
C GLY A 202 -27.96 59.22 -40.30
N ALA A 203 -27.55 58.39 -41.26
CA ALA A 203 -26.35 58.63 -42.07
C ALA A 203 -26.48 59.87 -42.96
N LEU A 204 -27.63 60.02 -43.64
CA LEU A 204 -27.96 61.19 -44.47
C LEU A 204 -27.94 62.48 -43.64
N ASN A 205 -28.62 62.48 -42.49
CA ASN A 205 -28.64 63.63 -41.58
C ASN A 205 -27.23 64.01 -41.10
N ASN A 206 -26.38 63.01 -40.78
CA ASN A 206 -25.01 63.25 -40.35
C ASN A 206 -24.11 63.77 -41.49
N ALA A 207 -24.40 63.41 -42.73
CA ALA A 207 -23.77 64.00 -43.92
C ALA A 207 -24.34 65.39 -44.27
N GLY A 208 -25.34 65.89 -43.54
CA GLY A 208 -26.00 67.17 -43.78
C GLY A 208 -27.01 67.16 -44.93
N LEU A 209 -27.36 65.99 -45.46
CA LEU A 209 -28.37 65.82 -46.51
C LEU A 209 -29.76 65.81 -45.89
N ARG A 210 -30.67 66.62 -46.43
CA ARG A 210 -32.05 66.71 -45.95
C ARG A 210 -32.93 65.70 -46.68
N VAL A 211 -33.75 65.01 -45.91
CA VAL A 211 -34.83 64.16 -46.43
C VAL A 211 -36.14 64.91 -46.26
N PRO A 212 -36.99 65.08 -47.30
CA PRO A 212 -36.84 64.61 -48.68
C PRO A 212 -36.13 65.60 -49.63
N GLU A 213 -35.68 66.78 -49.18
CA GLU A 213 -35.32 67.88 -50.07
C GLU A 213 -34.08 67.61 -50.94
N ASP A 214 -33.08 66.90 -50.40
CA ASP A 214 -31.83 66.59 -51.10
C ASP A 214 -31.82 65.11 -51.54
N VAL A 215 -32.31 64.19 -50.70
CA VAL A 215 -32.36 62.75 -50.98
C VAL A 215 -33.70 62.18 -50.50
N LEU A 216 -34.34 61.35 -51.32
CA LEU A 216 -35.56 60.63 -50.92
C LEU A 216 -35.22 59.38 -50.12
N LEU A 217 -36.13 58.95 -49.23
CA LEU A 217 -35.93 57.76 -48.44
C LEU A 217 -37.19 56.90 -48.41
N THR A 218 -37.05 55.60 -48.60
CA THR A 218 -38.13 54.63 -48.44
C THR A 218 -37.70 53.44 -47.59
N GLY A 219 -38.65 52.87 -46.87
CA GLY A 219 -38.51 51.62 -46.13
C GLY A 219 -39.49 50.55 -46.58
N PHE A 220 -39.63 49.53 -45.75
CA PHE A 220 -40.52 48.38 -45.91
C PHE A 220 -40.91 47.89 -44.50
N ASP A 221 -42.06 47.25 -44.35
CA ASP A 221 -42.69 46.72 -43.11
C ASP A 221 -43.73 47.63 -42.45
N ASN A 222 -43.68 48.94 -42.72
CA ASN A 222 -44.55 49.94 -42.12
C ASN A 222 -44.60 49.84 -40.58
N GLU A 223 -43.44 49.66 -39.96
CA GLU A 223 -43.26 49.69 -38.52
C GLU A 223 -43.56 51.07 -37.96
N ALA A 224 -43.90 51.14 -36.67
CA ALA A 224 -44.18 52.39 -35.97
C ALA A 224 -43.02 53.38 -36.13
N ILE A 225 -41.77 52.90 -36.21
CA ILE A 225 -40.60 53.75 -36.42
C ILE A 225 -40.69 54.58 -37.72
N ALA A 226 -41.31 54.06 -38.78
CA ALA A 226 -41.51 54.81 -40.02
C ALA A 226 -42.44 56.01 -39.81
N SER A 227 -43.54 55.80 -39.07
CA SER A 227 -44.48 56.88 -38.71
C SER A 227 -43.97 57.80 -37.59
N LEU A 228 -43.00 57.34 -36.79
CA LEU A 228 -42.49 58.07 -35.62
C LEU A 228 -41.16 58.80 -35.89
N SER A 229 -40.65 58.76 -37.13
CA SER A 229 -39.44 59.45 -37.58
C SER A 229 -39.76 60.78 -38.26
N TRP A 230 -38.86 61.75 -38.23
CA TRP A 230 -39.01 63.01 -38.95
C TRP A 230 -37.96 63.18 -40.06
N PRO A 231 -38.36 63.35 -41.34
CA PRO A 231 -39.73 63.21 -41.83
C PRO A 231 -40.24 61.77 -41.70
N GLY A 232 -41.57 61.58 -41.66
CA GLY A 232 -42.16 60.24 -41.66
C GLY A 232 -41.72 59.45 -42.91
N ILE A 233 -41.29 58.20 -42.71
CA ILE A 233 -40.71 57.34 -43.75
C ILE A 233 -41.81 56.69 -44.58
N THR A 234 -41.84 56.95 -45.90
CA THR A 234 -42.65 56.23 -46.87
C THR A 234 -42.22 54.77 -46.87
N SER A 235 -43.17 53.86 -46.65
CA SER A 235 -42.86 52.44 -46.45
C SER A 235 -43.88 51.56 -47.17
N VAL A 236 -43.51 50.30 -47.44
CA VAL A 236 -44.43 49.28 -47.94
C VAL A 236 -44.96 48.45 -46.77
N ASP A 237 -46.27 48.48 -46.54
CA ASP A 237 -46.93 47.61 -45.58
C ASP A 237 -47.24 46.26 -46.23
N GLN A 238 -46.64 45.19 -45.70
CA GLN A 238 -46.87 43.82 -46.14
C GLN A 238 -48.08 43.14 -45.47
N ASN A 239 -48.90 43.90 -44.74
CA ASN A 239 -50.13 43.47 -44.11
C ASN A 239 -49.94 42.31 -43.11
N LEU A 240 -48.99 42.45 -42.18
CA LEU A 240 -48.63 41.40 -41.20
C LEU A 240 -49.83 40.94 -40.36
N GLU A 241 -50.68 41.87 -39.92
CA GLU A 241 -51.91 41.53 -39.18
C GLU A 241 -52.88 40.69 -40.02
N ALA A 242 -52.96 40.95 -41.33
CA ALA A 242 -53.78 40.14 -42.23
C ALA A 242 -53.15 38.76 -42.46
N GLN A 243 -51.82 38.68 -42.61
CA GLN A 243 -51.11 37.39 -42.68
C GLN A 243 -51.41 36.54 -41.44
N GLY A 244 -51.37 37.14 -40.25
CA GLY A 244 -51.66 36.46 -38.99
C GLY A 244 -53.12 36.01 -38.88
N ALA A 245 -54.05 36.89 -39.26
CA ALA A 245 -55.48 36.58 -39.26
C ALA A 245 -55.81 35.41 -40.19
N ILE A 246 -55.35 35.46 -41.44
CA ILE A 246 -55.55 34.40 -42.43
C ILE A 246 -54.89 33.09 -41.97
N ALA A 247 -53.71 33.15 -41.36
CA ALA A 247 -53.07 31.97 -40.81
C ALA A 247 -53.92 31.32 -39.69
N ALA A 248 -54.52 32.12 -38.81
CA ALA A 248 -55.41 31.64 -37.75
C ALA A 248 -56.73 31.07 -38.31
N GLU A 249 -57.36 31.75 -39.28
CA GLU A 249 -58.58 31.27 -39.95
C GLU A 249 -58.36 29.89 -40.57
N HIS A 250 -57.25 29.70 -41.28
CA HIS A 250 -56.93 28.41 -41.88
C HIS A 250 -56.47 27.37 -40.86
N LEU A 251 -55.83 27.77 -39.76
CA LEU A 251 -55.51 26.83 -38.69
C LEU A 251 -56.79 26.25 -38.08
N LEU A 252 -57.80 27.10 -37.82
CA LEU A 252 -59.11 26.66 -37.33
C LEU A 252 -59.77 25.67 -38.31
N ALA A 253 -59.72 25.95 -39.62
CA ALA A 253 -60.23 25.04 -40.64
C ALA A 253 -59.52 23.67 -40.64
N VAL A 254 -58.18 23.66 -40.57
CA VAL A 254 -57.38 22.42 -40.50
C VAL A 254 -57.68 21.66 -39.21
N MET A 255 -57.88 22.35 -38.08
CA MET A 255 -58.30 21.75 -36.81
C MET A 255 -59.68 21.10 -36.88
N GLU A 256 -60.56 21.59 -37.76
CA GLU A 256 -61.88 21.02 -38.05
C GLU A 256 -61.84 19.88 -39.07
N GLY A 257 -60.65 19.55 -39.59
CA GLY A 257 -60.43 18.46 -40.53
C GLY A 257 -60.49 18.85 -42.01
N GLU A 258 -60.51 20.16 -42.32
CA GLU A 258 -60.39 20.62 -43.69
C GLU A 258 -58.99 20.35 -44.26
N PRO A 259 -58.87 20.02 -45.56
CA PRO A 259 -57.58 19.78 -46.19
C PRO A 259 -56.72 21.07 -46.24
N PRO A 260 -55.39 20.96 -46.16
CA PRO A 260 -54.49 22.10 -46.34
C PRO A 260 -54.67 22.79 -47.71
N MET A 261 -54.63 24.12 -47.72
CA MET A 261 -54.92 24.96 -48.90
C MET A 261 -53.67 25.28 -49.76
N GLY A 262 -52.48 24.90 -49.30
CA GLY A 262 -51.22 25.26 -49.97
C GLY A 262 -50.80 26.71 -49.71
N LEU A 263 -50.20 27.37 -50.71
CA LEU A 263 -49.66 28.73 -50.57
C LEU A 263 -50.73 29.81 -50.76
N ILE A 264 -50.87 30.68 -49.77
CA ILE A 264 -51.72 31.87 -49.74
C ILE A 264 -50.82 33.11 -49.69
N GLN A 265 -51.04 34.03 -50.62
CA GLN A 265 -50.25 35.26 -50.73
C GLN A 265 -51.08 36.48 -50.34
N ILE A 266 -50.55 37.28 -49.41
CA ILE A 266 -51.19 38.51 -48.92
C ILE A 266 -50.53 39.72 -49.58
N PRO A 267 -51.26 40.49 -50.41
CA PRO A 267 -50.68 41.60 -51.16
C PRO A 267 -50.18 42.71 -50.25
N SER A 268 -48.98 43.23 -50.53
CA SER A 268 -48.43 44.44 -49.90
C SER A 268 -48.93 45.74 -50.55
N HIS A 269 -48.85 46.87 -49.85
CA HIS A 269 -49.24 48.18 -50.37
C HIS A 269 -48.34 49.31 -49.85
N VAL A 270 -48.23 50.41 -50.60
CA VAL A 270 -47.41 51.56 -50.22
C VAL A 270 -48.18 52.47 -49.26
N VAL A 271 -47.50 52.89 -48.19
CA VAL A 271 -47.93 53.93 -47.26
C VAL A 271 -47.04 55.16 -47.49
N ALA A 272 -47.53 56.09 -48.31
CA ALA A 272 -46.83 57.32 -48.64
C ALA A 272 -46.75 58.27 -47.43
N ARG A 273 -45.56 58.82 -47.19
CA ARG A 273 -45.27 59.82 -46.15
C ARG A 273 -44.32 60.89 -46.68
N ARG A 274 -43.86 61.76 -45.78
CA ARG A 274 -43.09 62.95 -46.12
C ARG A 274 -41.69 62.66 -46.67
N SER A 275 -41.07 61.50 -46.40
CA SER A 275 -39.72 61.19 -46.87
C SER A 275 -39.59 61.00 -48.39
N THR A 276 -40.72 60.89 -49.11
CA THR A 276 -40.75 60.95 -50.58
C THR A 276 -41.49 62.18 -51.10
N GLY A 277 -41.68 63.19 -50.26
CA GLY A 277 -42.11 64.54 -50.63
C GLY A 277 -43.60 64.80 -50.79
N ASP A 278 -44.46 63.83 -50.45
CA ASP A 278 -45.89 64.11 -50.25
C ASP A 278 -46.08 64.60 -48.82
N ALA A 279 -46.31 65.91 -48.66
CA ALA A 279 -46.69 66.46 -47.36
C ALA A 279 -48.15 66.07 -47.08
N PRO A 280 -48.44 65.29 -46.04
CA PRO A 280 -49.82 65.07 -45.63
C PRO A 280 -50.46 66.43 -45.27
N PRO A 281 -51.78 66.60 -45.40
CA PRO A 281 -52.48 67.79 -44.94
C PRO A 281 -52.05 68.18 -43.53
N LEU A 282 -51.97 69.47 -43.20
CA LEU A 282 -51.47 69.98 -41.90
C LEU A 282 -52.11 69.27 -40.70
N THR A 283 -53.39 68.89 -40.80
CA THR A 283 -54.14 68.15 -39.78
C THR A 283 -53.58 66.76 -39.50
N GLU A 284 -53.15 66.05 -40.54
CA GLU A 284 -52.52 64.73 -40.46
C GLU A 284 -51.07 64.85 -40.00
N ALA A 285 -50.33 65.84 -40.51
CA ALA A 285 -48.99 66.16 -40.01
C ALA A 285 -48.98 66.50 -38.49
N LEU A 286 -49.98 67.22 -37.98
CA LEU A 286 -50.11 67.53 -36.56
C LEU A 286 -50.48 66.29 -35.72
N ARG A 287 -51.32 65.40 -36.28
CA ARG A 287 -51.67 64.12 -35.67
C ARG A 287 -50.43 63.23 -35.55
N ASP A 288 -49.64 63.13 -36.61
CA ASP A 288 -48.39 62.38 -36.65
C ASP A 288 -47.37 62.95 -35.66
N ALA A 289 -47.18 64.27 -35.63
CA ALA A 289 -46.29 64.92 -34.67
C ALA A 289 -46.74 64.68 -33.20
N THR A 290 -48.04 64.67 -32.94
CA THR A 290 -48.59 64.36 -31.60
C THR A 290 -48.38 62.88 -31.24
N ALA A 291 -48.57 61.98 -32.20
CA ALA A 291 -48.31 60.55 -32.03
C ALA A 291 -46.82 60.28 -31.79
N MET A 292 -45.94 60.94 -32.54
CA MET A 292 -44.49 60.99 -32.34
C MET A 292 -44.12 61.41 -30.92
N ALA A 293 -44.58 62.57 -30.49
CA ALA A 293 -44.27 63.11 -29.16
C ALA A 293 -44.73 62.15 -28.04
N ARG A 294 -45.96 61.62 -28.14
CA ARG A 294 -46.48 60.64 -27.17
C ARG A 294 -45.75 59.30 -27.23
N GLY A 295 -45.35 58.86 -28.42
CA GLY A 295 -44.54 57.65 -28.61
C GLY A 295 -43.16 57.79 -27.98
N ALA A 296 -42.47 58.91 -28.24
CA ALA A 296 -41.18 59.22 -27.65
C ALA A 296 -41.26 59.32 -26.12
N GLN A 297 -42.28 59.99 -25.58
CA GLN A 297 -42.51 60.07 -24.13
C GLN A 297 -42.71 58.68 -23.50
N ARG A 298 -43.52 57.82 -24.13
CA ARG A 298 -43.70 56.44 -23.66
C ARG A 298 -42.39 55.66 -23.68
N ARG A 299 -41.62 55.73 -24.76
CA ARG A 299 -40.31 55.04 -24.85
C ARG A 299 -39.33 55.52 -23.79
N LEU A 300 -39.26 56.82 -23.50
CA LEU A 300 -38.40 57.36 -22.45
C LEU A 300 -38.83 56.82 -21.06
N ALA A 301 -40.12 56.87 -20.74
CA ALA A 301 -40.64 56.35 -19.47
C ALA A 301 -40.39 54.84 -19.29
N SER A 302 -40.57 54.06 -20.36
CA SER A 302 -40.24 52.63 -20.36
C SER A 302 -38.74 52.39 -20.19
N THR A 303 -37.90 53.14 -20.91
CA THR A 303 -36.44 53.04 -20.80
C THR A 303 -35.97 53.34 -19.39
N ASP A 304 -36.48 54.41 -18.77
CA ASP A 304 -36.18 54.75 -17.38
C ASP A 304 -36.60 53.62 -16.42
N SER A 305 -37.78 53.02 -16.64
CA SER A 305 -38.28 51.90 -15.83
C SER A 305 -37.42 50.64 -15.98
N ILE A 306 -36.98 50.33 -17.20
CA ILE A 306 -36.10 49.20 -17.50
C ILE A 306 -34.72 49.42 -16.89
N MET A 307 -34.17 50.63 -17.00
CA MET A 307 -32.88 50.96 -16.38
C MET A 307 -32.95 50.83 -14.86
N ALA A 308 -34.02 51.34 -14.24
CA ALA A 308 -34.24 51.19 -12.81
C ALA A 308 -34.36 49.71 -12.39
N LEU A 309 -35.10 48.90 -13.16
CA LEU A 309 -35.20 47.46 -12.95
C LEU A 309 -33.83 46.78 -13.04
N ASN A 310 -33.04 47.08 -14.08
CA ASN A 310 -31.70 46.52 -14.25
C ASN A 310 -30.78 46.85 -13.07
N PHE A 311 -30.78 48.11 -12.61
CA PHE A 311 -29.98 48.51 -11.45
C PHE A 311 -30.38 47.80 -10.16
N ALA A 312 -31.69 47.64 -9.91
CA ALA A 312 -32.17 46.93 -8.72
C ALA A 312 -31.85 45.42 -8.79
N MET A 313 -32.00 44.81 -9.97
CA MET A 313 -31.69 43.40 -10.21
C MET A 313 -30.19 43.07 -10.03
N LEU A 314 -29.29 43.99 -10.38
CA LEU A 314 -27.84 43.84 -10.14
C LEU A 314 -27.48 43.76 -8.65
N GLN A 315 -28.35 44.25 -7.76
CA GLN A 315 -28.12 44.23 -6.32
C GLN A 315 -28.75 43.00 -5.64
N SER A 316 -29.60 42.25 -6.34
CA SER A 316 -30.27 41.07 -5.80
C SER A 316 -29.31 39.90 -5.60
N ARG A 317 -29.43 39.22 -4.46
CA ARG A 317 -28.61 38.06 -4.05
C ARG A 317 -29.42 36.77 -3.92
N THR A 318 -30.74 36.88 -3.91
CA THR A 318 -31.66 35.74 -3.79
C THR A 318 -32.77 35.81 -4.83
N VAL A 319 -33.36 34.66 -5.17
CA VAL A 319 -34.51 34.61 -6.08
C VAL A 319 -35.69 35.40 -5.51
N ASP A 320 -35.87 35.39 -4.18
CA ASP A 320 -36.93 36.17 -3.51
C ASP A 320 -36.73 37.69 -3.70
N GLU A 321 -35.50 38.19 -3.59
CA GLU A 321 -35.19 39.61 -3.86
C GLU A 321 -35.46 39.99 -5.32
N VAL A 322 -35.14 39.09 -6.26
CA VAL A 322 -35.49 39.25 -7.68
C VAL A 322 -37.00 39.34 -7.85
N VAL A 323 -37.76 38.45 -7.21
CA VAL A 323 -39.23 38.43 -7.26
C VAL A 323 -39.84 39.71 -6.67
N THR A 324 -39.34 40.18 -5.52
CA THR A 324 -39.80 41.45 -4.92
C THR A 324 -39.54 42.63 -5.86
N THR A 325 -38.31 42.75 -6.36
CA THR A 325 -37.89 43.83 -7.27
C THR A 325 -38.71 43.83 -8.57
N LEU A 326 -38.97 42.63 -9.10
CA LEU A 326 -39.77 42.44 -10.30
C LEU A 326 -41.20 42.90 -10.06
N THR A 327 -41.83 42.43 -8.98
CA THR A 327 -43.22 42.77 -8.62
C THR A 327 -43.43 44.29 -8.55
N GLU A 328 -42.53 45.03 -7.90
CA GLU A 328 -42.60 46.49 -7.83
C GLU A 328 -42.46 47.18 -9.20
N SER A 329 -41.76 46.54 -10.14
CA SER A 329 -41.48 47.07 -11.47
C SER A 329 -42.56 46.69 -12.49
N LEU A 330 -43.23 45.54 -12.34
CA LEU A 330 -44.27 45.06 -13.26
C LEU A 330 -45.42 46.07 -13.39
N HIS A 331 -45.83 46.70 -12.30
CA HIS A 331 -46.85 47.74 -12.31
C HIS A 331 -46.44 48.97 -13.15
N ARG A 332 -45.17 49.41 -13.06
CA ARG A 332 -44.65 50.55 -13.84
C ARG A 332 -44.52 50.22 -15.33
N LEU A 333 -44.24 48.95 -15.63
CA LEU A 333 -44.14 48.44 -17.01
C LEU A 333 -45.51 48.15 -17.64
N GLY A 334 -46.61 48.29 -16.88
CA GLY A 334 -47.96 48.06 -17.38
C GLY A 334 -48.27 46.59 -17.72
N LEU A 335 -47.48 45.65 -17.20
CA LEU A 335 -47.67 44.22 -17.44
C LEU A 335 -48.77 43.68 -16.53
N ARG A 336 -49.85 43.18 -17.14
CA ARG A 336 -51.03 42.68 -16.43
C ARG A 336 -50.79 41.29 -15.88
N ARG A 337 -50.42 40.33 -16.74
CA ARG A 337 -50.08 38.96 -16.34
C ARG A 337 -48.59 38.69 -16.52
N PHE A 338 -47.96 38.14 -15.48
CA PHE A 338 -46.56 37.75 -15.50
C PHE A 338 -46.33 36.56 -14.58
N PHE A 339 -45.59 35.56 -15.07
CA PHE A 339 -45.23 34.37 -14.31
C PHE A 339 -43.74 34.10 -14.48
N LEU A 340 -43.04 33.92 -13.36
CA LEU A 340 -41.63 33.53 -13.34
C LEU A 340 -41.52 32.09 -12.90
N VAL A 341 -40.93 31.24 -13.72
CA VAL A 341 -40.71 29.83 -13.40
C VAL A 341 -39.21 29.55 -13.37
N VAL A 342 -38.74 28.87 -12.33
CA VAL A 342 -37.34 28.51 -12.11
C VAL A 342 -37.22 26.98 -12.08
N ARG A 343 -36.17 26.43 -12.70
CA ARG A 343 -35.92 24.97 -12.69
C ARG A 343 -35.22 24.54 -11.40
N ASP A 344 -35.63 23.40 -10.84
CA ASP A 344 -35.04 22.85 -9.60
C ASP A 344 -33.60 22.35 -9.78
N SER A 345 -33.25 21.92 -11.00
CA SER A 345 -31.87 21.68 -11.42
C SER A 345 -31.67 22.30 -12.81
N PRO A 346 -30.86 23.36 -12.96
CA PRO A 346 -30.55 23.91 -14.26
C PRO A 346 -29.85 22.84 -15.11
N LEU A 347 -30.29 22.65 -16.35
CA LEU A 347 -29.70 21.66 -17.25
C LEU A 347 -28.26 22.07 -17.56
N VAL A 348 -27.28 21.25 -17.16
CA VAL A 348 -25.88 21.41 -17.55
C VAL A 348 -25.65 20.50 -18.75
N ASP A 349 -25.21 21.10 -19.86
CA ASP A 349 -24.72 20.49 -21.10
C ASP A 349 -24.93 18.98 -21.28
N GLY A 350 -25.84 18.59 -22.19
CA GLY A 350 -25.89 17.24 -22.75
C GLY A 350 -26.05 16.09 -21.74
N ASP A 351 -26.36 16.37 -20.47
CA ASP A 351 -26.58 15.31 -19.50
C ASP A 351 -27.83 14.55 -19.92
N ARG A 352 -27.60 13.27 -20.17
CA ARG A 352 -28.47 12.30 -20.85
C ARG A 352 -29.95 12.54 -20.57
N LEU A 353 -30.75 12.44 -21.63
CA LEU A 353 -32.23 12.34 -21.69
C LEU A 353 -32.87 11.26 -20.76
N ASP A 354 -32.11 10.71 -19.82
CA ASP A 354 -32.38 9.46 -19.10
C ASP A 354 -32.58 9.64 -17.58
N ARG A 355 -32.83 10.86 -17.10
CA ARG A 355 -33.19 11.12 -15.69
C ARG A 355 -34.44 11.97 -15.55
N GLY A 356 -35.59 11.35 -15.83
CA GLY A 356 -36.90 11.85 -15.41
C GLY A 356 -37.38 13.12 -16.11
N VAL A 357 -38.66 13.42 -15.90
CA VAL A 357 -39.26 14.66 -16.40
C VAL A 357 -38.65 15.84 -15.62
N PRO A 358 -38.06 16.85 -16.29
CA PRO A 358 -37.46 17.96 -15.60
C PRO A 358 -38.51 18.73 -14.80
N LEU A 359 -38.23 18.99 -13.52
CA LEU A 359 -39.13 19.68 -12.61
C LEU A 359 -38.86 21.18 -12.57
N ALA A 360 -39.92 21.95 -12.38
CA ALA A 360 -39.90 23.40 -12.25
C ALA A 360 -40.73 23.85 -11.05
N ARG A 361 -40.43 25.04 -10.54
CA ARG A 361 -41.20 25.74 -9.51
C ARG A 361 -41.59 27.12 -9.99
N LEU A 362 -42.82 27.51 -9.68
CA LEU A 362 -43.32 28.84 -9.92
C LEU A 362 -42.78 29.77 -8.82
N ALA A 363 -42.00 30.78 -9.21
CA ALA A 363 -41.39 31.74 -8.30
C ALA A 363 -42.23 33.02 -8.16
N LEU A 364 -43.01 33.37 -9.18
CA LEU A 364 -43.92 34.51 -9.16
C LEU A 364 -45.12 34.21 -10.06
N ALA A 365 -46.32 34.54 -9.57
CA ALA A 365 -47.51 34.68 -10.40
C ALA A 365 -48.15 36.03 -10.09
N HIS A 366 -48.22 36.89 -11.11
CA HIS A 366 -48.75 38.23 -11.02
C HIS A 366 -49.91 38.40 -12.00
N ARG A 367 -51.01 38.97 -11.53
CA ARG A 367 -52.20 39.29 -12.33
C ARG A 367 -52.80 40.61 -11.89
N ASP A 368 -53.01 41.51 -12.84
CA ASP A 368 -53.70 42.80 -12.67
C ASP A 368 -53.18 43.65 -11.50
N GLY A 369 -51.86 43.64 -11.28
CA GLY A 369 -51.19 44.42 -10.24
C GLY A 369 -51.02 43.69 -8.89
N GLU A 370 -51.52 42.46 -8.78
CA GLU A 370 -51.45 41.66 -7.55
C GLU A 370 -50.67 40.36 -7.76
N VAL A 371 -49.97 39.91 -6.72
CA VAL A 371 -49.38 38.57 -6.67
C VAL A 371 -50.46 37.57 -6.28
N ILE A 372 -50.77 36.63 -7.16
CA ILE A 372 -51.78 35.60 -6.90
C ILE A 372 -51.14 34.40 -6.18
N PRO A 373 -51.89 33.69 -5.30
CA PRO A 373 -51.36 32.53 -4.60
C PRO A 373 -51.14 31.35 -5.56
N PHE A 374 -50.07 30.59 -5.33
CA PHE A 374 -49.71 29.41 -6.11
C PHE A 374 -49.09 28.32 -5.21
N PRO A 375 -49.12 27.04 -5.63
CA PRO A 375 -48.46 25.95 -4.90
C PRO A 375 -46.93 26.07 -4.99
N ASP A 376 -46.23 25.78 -3.89
CA ASP A 376 -44.76 25.77 -3.78
C ASP A 376 -44.12 24.41 -4.17
N GLU A 377 -44.95 23.46 -4.60
CA GLU A 377 -44.52 22.12 -4.99
C GLU A 377 -43.92 22.11 -6.41
N PRO A 378 -42.84 21.36 -6.66
CA PRO A 378 -42.32 21.15 -8.00
C PRO A 378 -43.35 20.45 -8.89
N TYR A 379 -43.42 20.89 -10.14
CA TYR A 379 -44.26 20.28 -11.16
C TYR A 379 -43.46 19.99 -12.43
N PRO A 380 -43.93 19.08 -13.30
CA PRO A 380 -43.34 18.87 -14.62
C PRO A 380 -43.19 20.17 -15.41
N ALA A 381 -41.95 20.55 -15.76
CA ALA A 381 -41.68 21.81 -16.47
C ALA A 381 -42.40 21.93 -17.81
N HIS A 382 -42.77 20.81 -18.43
CA HIS A 382 -43.50 20.78 -19.69
C HIS A 382 -44.96 21.24 -19.56
N HIS A 383 -45.54 21.30 -18.35
CA HIS A 383 -46.88 21.86 -18.13
C HIS A 383 -46.90 23.39 -18.17
N LEU A 384 -45.73 24.05 -18.20
CA LEU A 384 -45.53 25.50 -18.15
C LEU A 384 -45.98 26.16 -16.82
N LEU A 385 -47.19 25.92 -16.36
CA LEU A 385 -47.73 26.37 -15.07
C LEU A 385 -48.18 25.17 -14.23
N PRO A 386 -48.36 25.33 -12.91
CA PRO A 386 -48.97 24.29 -12.09
C PRO A 386 -50.47 24.16 -12.38
N GLU A 387 -51.05 23.00 -12.09
CA GLU A 387 -52.45 22.64 -12.41
C GLU A 387 -53.49 23.73 -12.08
N PRO A 388 -53.45 24.42 -10.92
CA PRO A 388 -54.42 25.47 -10.58
C PRO A 388 -54.38 26.69 -11.52
N LEU A 389 -53.28 26.90 -12.24
CA LEU A 389 -53.05 28.04 -13.12
C LEU A 389 -53.04 27.65 -14.61
N HIS A 390 -53.33 26.40 -14.97
CA HIS A 390 -53.40 25.99 -16.38
C HIS A 390 -54.42 26.79 -17.19
N ALA A 391 -55.52 27.25 -16.57
CA ALA A 391 -56.53 28.08 -17.22
C ALA A 391 -55.96 29.41 -17.74
N GLU A 392 -54.87 29.93 -17.16
CA GLU A 392 -54.21 31.15 -17.62
C GLU A 392 -53.61 31.00 -19.03
N LEU A 393 -53.19 29.79 -19.41
CA LEU A 393 -52.62 29.48 -20.73
C LEU A 393 -53.65 29.56 -21.86
N SER A 394 -54.94 29.42 -21.54
CA SER A 394 -56.03 29.46 -22.53
C SER A 394 -56.77 30.78 -22.58
N SER A 395 -56.27 31.80 -21.90
CA SER A 395 -56.88 33.12 -21.87
C SER A 395 -55.96 34.15 -22.52
N GLY A 396 -56.45 34.81 -23.57
CA GLY A 396 -55.75 35.89 -24.26
C GLY A 396 -54.40 35.47 -24.84
N LEU A 397 -53.44 36.39 -24.81
CA LEU A 397 -52.11 36.24 -25.39
C LEU A 397 -51.03 36.19 -24.31
N LEU A 398 -50.31 35.07 -24.21
CA LEU A 398 -49.11 34.94 -23.36
C LEU A 398 -47.88 34.64 -24.22
N SER A 399 -46.76 35.28 -23.92
CA SER A 399 -45.46 34.95 -24.49
C SER A 399 -44.61 34.20 -23.48
N CYS A 400 -44.00 33.11 -23.90
CA CYS A 400 -43.12 32.27 -23.13
C CYS A 400 -41.68 32.43 -23.65
N GLN A 401 -40.78 32.76 -22.73
CA GLN A 401 -39.37 32.96 -23.05
C GLN A 401 -38.50 32.17 -22.07
N ALA A 402 -37.66 31.29 -22.61
CA ALA A 402 -36.71 30.53 -21.81
C ALA A 402 -35.59 31.44 -21.27
N LEU A 403 -35.42 31.48 -19.95
CA LEU A 403 -34.36 32.19 -19.26
C LEU A 403 -33.09 31.33 -19.30
N ARG A 404 -32.07 31.82 -19.99
CA ARG A 404 -30.88 31.02 -20.33
C ARG A 404 -29.60 31.83 -20.32
N THR A 405 -28.50 31.16 -20.05
CA THR A 405 -27.13 31.72 -20.06
C THR A 405 -26.19 30.72 -20.72
N GLY A 406 -25.72 31.07 -21.92
CA GLY A 406 -25.05 30.10 -22.80
C GLY A 406 -25.96 28.90 -23.08
N ILE A 407 -25.53 27.73 -22.61
CA ILE A 407 -26.20 26.43 -22.75
C ILE A 407 -27.12 26.08 -21.57
N ARG A 408 -27.04 26.82 -20.45
CA ARG A 408 -27.79 26.52 -19.23
C ARG A 408 -29.21 27.11 -19.32
N GLU A 409 -30.20 26.27 -19.06
CA GLU A 409 -31.60 26.70 -18.94
C GLU A 409 -31.97 26.85 -17.47
N LEU A 410 -32.20 28.10 -17.03
CA LEU A 410 -32.47 28.46 -15.63
C LEU A 410 -33.96 28.36 -15.30
N GLY A 411 -34.83 28.49 -16.30
CA GLY A 411 -36.25 28.65 -16.13
C GLY A 411 -36.89 29.26 -17.36
N TYR A 412 -38.09 29.80 -17.20
CA TYR A 412 -38.77 30.56 -18.24
C TYR A 412 -39.69 31.61 -17.60
N MET A 413 -40.02 32.64 -18.37
CA MET A 413 -41.04 33.61 -17.99
C MET A 413 -42.21 33.53 -18.97
N LEU A 414 -43.42 33.66 -18.43
CA LEU A 414 -44.65 33.85 -19.19
C LEU A 414 -45.15 35.26 -18.93
N LEU A 415 -45.41 36.04 -19.95
CA LEU A 415 -45.94 37.39 -19.76
C LEU A 415 -46.98 37.72 -20.81
N GLU A 416 -48.03 38.41 -20.36
CA GLU A 416 -49.00 39.02 -21.25
C GLU A 416 -48.37 40.25 -21.89
N ARG A 417 -48.55 40.33 -23.20
CA ARG A 417 -48.07 41.47 -23.97
C ARG A 417 -48.89 42.71 -23.57
N ALA A 418 -48.31 43.59 -22.77
CA ALA A 418 -48.79 44.96 -22.69
C ALA A 418 -48.56 45.60 -24.07
N GLY A 419 -49.46 46.47 -24.54
CA GLY A 419 -49.34 47.17 -25.84
C GLY A 419 -48.19 48.19 -25.93
N GLY A 420 -47.04 47.88 -25.33
CA GLY A 420 -45.77 48.62 -25.35
C GLY A 420 -44.83 48.17 -26.46
N ALA A 421 -43.64 48.76 -26.51
CA ALA A 421 -42.68 48.51 -27.58
C ALA A 421 -42.06 47.09 -27.43
N PRO A 422 -41.96 46.30 -28.51
CA PRO A 422 -41.46 44.93 -28.45
C PRO A 422 -40.06 44.77 -27.84
N SER A 423 -39.21 45.81 -27.95
CA SER A 423 -37.86 45.85 -27.36
C SER A 423 -37.83 45.68 -25.84
N GLU A 424 -38.91 46.01 -25.14
CA GLU A 424 -38.96 46.00 -23.67
C GLU A 424 -38.95 44.56 -23.12
N ASN A 425 -39.67 43.63 -23.76
CA ASN A 425 -39.74 42.22 -23.35
C ASN A 425 -38.37 41.55 -23.43
N SER A 426 -37.63 41.80 -24.51
CA SER A 426 -36.26 41.28 -24.69
C SER A 426 -35.29 41.85 -23.66
N MET A 427 -35.47 43.10 -23.21
CA MET A 427 -34.64 43.66 -22.13
C MET A 427 -34.96 43.01 -20.78
N ILE A 428 -36.24 42.84 -20.44
CA ILE A 428 -36.67 42.16 -19.20
C ILE A 428 -36.12 40.74 -19.16
N HIS A 429 -36.24 40.00 -20.26
CA HIS A 429 -35.67 38.67 -20.44
C HIS A 429 -34.17 38.63 -20.13
N ASN A 430 -33.40 39.54 -20.73
CA ASN A 430 -31.95 39.62 -20.55
C ASN A 430 -31.58 39.98 -19.11
N ILE A 431 -32.28 40.93 -18.50
CA ILE A 431 -32.06 41.33 -17.10
C ILE A 431 -32.31 40.14 -16.17
N LEU A 432 -33.43 39.45 -16.32
CA LEU A 432 -33.81 38.30 -15.49
C LEU A 432 -32.86 37.12 -15.70
N SER A 433 -32.50 36.79 -16.94
CA SER A 433 -31.56 35.71 -17.25
C SER A 433 -30.21 35.95 -16.57
N ARG A 434 -29.70 37.20 -16.62
CA ARG A 434 -28.43 37.57 -15.98
C ARG A 434 -28.52 37.58 -14.44
N ALA A 435 -29.60 38.10 -13.88
CA ALA A 435 -29.79 38.14 -12.43
C ALA A 435 -29.89 36.72 -11.85
N LEU A 436 -30.69 35.85 -12.47
CA LEU A 436 -30.83 34.46 -12.05
C LEU A 436 -29.52 33.68 -12.20
N GLU A 437 -28.74 33.90 -13.28
CA GLU A 437 -27.43 33.26 -13.42
C GLU A 437 -26.47 33.64 -12.30
N ALA A 438 -26.39 34.93 -11.96
CA ALA A 438 -25.52 35.40 -10.89
C ALA A 438 -25.89 34.73 -9.54
N ILE A 439 -27.18 34.59 -9.26
CA ILE A 439 -27.69 34.02 -8.01
C ILE A 439 -27.53 32.49 -7.98
N LEU A 440 -28.00 31.80 -9.02
CA LEU A 440 -28.01 30.34 -9.10
C LEU A 440 -26.59 29.80 -9.31
N GLY A 441 -25.80 30.44 -10.18
CA GLY A 441 -24.39 30.12 -10.38
C GLY A 441 -23.55 30.35 -9.12
N GLY A 442 -23.81 31.44 -8.39
CA GLY A 442 -23.16 31.71 -7.10
C GLY A 442 -23.43 30.61 -6.06
N ARG A 443 -24.69 30.20 -5.90
CA ARG A 443 -25.07 29.10 -5.00
C ARG A 443 -24.45 27.77 -5.39
N GLU A 444 -24.38 27.46 -6.68
CA GLU A 444 -23.74 26.23 -7.19
C GLU A 444 -22.24 26.20 -6.85
N LEU A 445 -21.54 27.33 -7.05
CA LEU A 445 -20.13 27.48 -6.72
C LEU A 445 -19.88 27.35 -5.21
N GLU A 446 -20.70 27.96 -4.36
CA GLU A 446 -20.62 27.80 -2.91
C GLU A 446 -20.85 26.35 -2.48
N HIS A 447 -21.82 25.65 -3.09
CA HIS A 447 -22.09 24.26 -2.78
C HIS A 447 -20.92 23.36 -3.20
N ARG A 448 -20.34 23.60 -4.38
CA ARG A 448 -19.13 22.91 -4.84
C ARG A 448 -17.92 23.19 -3.93
N ALA A 449 -17.73 24.43 -3.51
CA ALA A 449 -16.68 24.80 -2.57
C ALA A 449 -16.83 24.05 -1.24
N ARG A 450 -18.03 24.05 -0.64
CA ARG A 450 -18.33 23.31 0.59
C ARG A 450 -18.10 21.80 0.43
N ARG A 451 -18.49 21.23 -0.70
CA ARG A 451 -18.26 19.80 -0.98
C ARG A 451 -16.77 19.48 -1.12
N LEU A 452 -16.01 20.33 -1.82
CA LEU A 452 -14.55 20.18 -1.93
C LEU A 452 -13.87 20.32 -0.56
N GLU A 453 -14.30 21.27 0.28
CA GLU A 453 -13.82 21.40 1.66
C GLU A 453 -14.07 20.12 2.47
N GLN A 454 -15.29 19.54 2.37
CA GLN A 454 -15.61 18.27 3.02
C GLN A 454 -14.77 17.09 2.52
N GLU A 455 -14.51 17.01 1.21
CA GLU A 455 -13.66 15.98 0.61
C GLU A 455 -12.19 16.15 1.05
N VAL A 456 -11.68 17.38 1.12
CA VAL A 456 -10.34 17.69 1.65
C VAL A 456 -10.22 17.33 3.13
N ASP A 457 -11.20 17.67 3.96
CA ASP A 457 -11.23 17.32 5.38
C ASP A 457 -11.32 15.81 5.62
N ALA A 458 -12.04 15.09 4.77
CA ALA A 458 -12.05 13.63 4.80
C ALA A 458 -10.68 13.05 4.46
N HIS A 459 -10.04 13.56 3.39
CA HIS A 459 -8.72 13.11 2.97
C HIS A 459 -7.63 13.40 4.01
N ASP A 460 -7.65 14.58 4.65
CA ASP A 460 -6.69 14.90 5.71
C ASP A 460 -6.85 14.00 6.95
N ARG A 461 -8.10 13.62 7.29
CA ARG A 461 -8.35 12.63 8.36
C ARG A 461 -7.77 11.26 8.03
N ASP A 462 -7.97 10.77 6.81
CA ASP A 462 -7.44 9.48 6.36
C ASP A 462 -5.91 9.48 6.36
N LEU A 463 -5.29 10.55 5.85
CA LEU A 463 -3.84 10.68 5.83
C LEU A 463 -3.25 10.73 7.25
N ARG A 464 -3.88 11.45 8.18
CA ARG A 464 -3.47 11.48 9.60
C ARG A 464 -3.57 10.09 10.24
N ALA A 465 -4.62 9.33 9.93
CA ALA A 465 -4.78 7.96 10.41
C ALA A 465 -3.67 7.05 9.87
N GLU A 466 -3.33 7.15 8.58
CA GLU A 466 -2.24 6.39 7.96
C GLU A 466 -0.87 6.75 8.57
N ILE A 467 -0.57 8.04 8.75
CA ILE A 467 0.67 8.49 9.40
C ILE A 467 0.75 7.96 10.84
N ALA A 468 -0.36 7.98 11.59
CA ALA A 468 -0.40 7.44 12.94
C ALA A 468 -0.20 5.91 12.98
N ALA A 469 -0.70 5.18 11.98
CA ALA A 469 -0.46 3.75 11.83
C ALA A 469 1.02 3.47 11.50
N ARG A 470 1.61 4.18 10.52
CA ARG A 470 3.04 4.06 10.19
C ARG A 470 3.95 4.37 11.37
N ARG A 471 3.65 5.42 12.15
CA ARG A 471 4.38 5.76 13.39
C ARG A 471 4.24 4.72 14.51
N ARG A 472 3.18 3.91 14.51
CA ARG A 472 3.07 2.77 15.44
C ARG A 472 4.01 1.65 15.00
N VAL A 473 3.95 1.25 13.74
CA VAL A 473 4.83 0.24 13.16
C VAL A 473 6.31 0.62 13.33
N GLU A 474 6.66 1.88 13.10
CA GLU A 474 8.04 2.37 13.29
C GLU A 474 8.50 2.25 14.74
N ARG A 475 7.64 2.58 15.73
CA ARG A 475 7.97 2.43 17.15
C ARG A 475 8.13 0.97 17.57
N ASP A 476 7.26 0.10 17.07
CA ASP A 476 7.35 -1.34 17.35
C ASP A 476 8.64 -1.93 16.77
N LEU A 477 9.00 -1.53 15.53
CA LEU A 477 10.28 -1.93 14.91
C LEU A 477 11.49 -1.40 15.69
N GLN A 478 11.46 -0.14 16.15
CA GLN A 478 12.54 0.42 16.98
C GLN A 478 12.69 -0.33 18.31
N ALA A 479 11.57 -0.72 18.94
CA ALA A 479 11.59 -1.52 20.16
C ALA A 479 12.16 -2.92 19.93
N GLU A 480 11.81 -3.57 18.81
CA GLU A 480 12.36 -4.87 18.42
C GLU A 480 13.87 -4.80 18.15
N VAL A 481 14.33 -3.76 17.42
CA VAL A 481 15.76 -3.53 17.18
C VAL A 481 16.52 -3.31 18.49
N ALA A 482 15.95 -2.55 19.44
CA ALA A 482 16.55 -2.33 20.75
C ALA A 482 16.63 -3.62 21.58
N LEU A 483 15.55 -4.43 21.58
CA LEU A 483 15.52 -5.73 22.25
C LEU A 483 16.58 -6.67 21.67
N ARG A 484 16.67 -6.76 20.34
CA ARG A 484 17.67 -7.59 19.65
C ARG A 484 19.10 -7.19 20.03
N ARG A 485 19.40 -5.89 20.07
CA ARG A 485 20.73 -5.38 20.50
C ARG A 485 21.04 -5.80 21.94
N ARG A 486 20.06 -5.74 22.84
CA ARG A 486 20.23 -6.16 24.23
C ARG A 486 20.49 -7.67 24.34
N LEU A 487 19.72 -8.49 23.63
CA LEU A 487 19.93 -9.94 23.58
C LEU A 487 21.31 -10.31 23.01
N GLU A 488 21.78 -9.60 21.98
CA GLU A 488 23.13 -9.80 21.43
C GLU A 488 24.22 -9.44 22.45
N GLN A 489 24.02 -8.41 23.27
CA GLN A 489 24.95 -8.03 24.34
C GLN A 489 24.95 -9.06 25.49
N ASP A 490 23.78 -9.54 25.90
CA ASP A 490 23.65 -10.57 26.92
C ASP A 490 24.30 -11.88 26.47
N LEU A 491 24.09 -12.28 25.21
CA LEU A 491 24.73 -13.46 24.60
C LEU A 491 26.26 -13.33 24.58
N ARG A 492 26.80 -12.17 24.21
CA ARG A 492 28.26 -11.91 24.26
C ARG A 492 28.81 -12.08 25.67
N THR A 493 28.10 -11.53 26.65
CA THR A 493 28.50 -11.59 28.07
C THR A 493 28.47 -13.02 28.58
N ALA A 494 27.39 -13.77 28.33
CA ALA A 494 27.26 -15.17 28.71
C ALA A 494 28.35 -16.04 28.05
N THR A 495 28.66 -15.79 26.78
CA THR A 495 29.73 -16.51 26.06
C THR A 495 31.11 -16.26 26.67
N ALA A 496 31.38 -15.02 27.11
CA ALA A 496 32.63 -14.67 27.79
C ALA A 496 32.74 -15.35 29.16
N VAL A 497 31.67 -15.36 29.96
CA VAL A 497 31.62 -16.06 31.24
C VAL A 497 31.87 -17.55 31.06
N ARG A 498 31.20 -18.19 30.09
CA ARG A 498 31.36 -19.61 29.79
C ARG A 498 32.81 -19.96 29.44
N ARG A 499 33.46 -19.17 28.59
CA ARG A 499 34.88 -19.38 28.23
C ARG A 499 35.80 -19.29 29.43
N ARG A 500 35.54 -18.37 30.36
CA ARG A 500 36.34 -18.24 31.59
C ARG A 500 36.19 -19.45 32.50
N THR A 501 34.96 -19.91 32.73
CA THR A 501 34.71 -21.11 33.56
C THR A 501 35.32 -22.36 32.96
N GLU A 502 35.28 -22.50 31.63
CA GLU A 502 35.90 -23.61 30.91
C GLU A 502 37.43 -23.63 31.10
N HIS A 503 38.08 -22.46 31.05
CA HIS A 503 39.51 -22.35 31.34
C HIS A 503 39.86 -22.69 32.80
N GLU A 504 39.07 -22.23 33.77
CA GLU A 504 39.28 -22.53 35.20
C GLU A 504 39.15 -24.04 35.48
N LEU A 505 38.13 -24.69 34.92
CA LEU A 505 37.93 -26.15 35.04
C LEU A 505 39.09 -26.95 34.42
N GLN A 506 39.59 -26.53 33.26
CA GLN A 506 40.75 -27.19 32.63
C GLN A 506 42.01 -27.11 33.50
N ALA A 507 42.23 -25.97 34.18
CA ALA A 507 43.34 -25.82 35.11
C ALA A 507 43.24 -26.79 36.29
N GLU A 508 42.05 -26.92 36.90
CA GLU A 508 41.84 -27.81 38.05
C GLU A 508 41.98 -29.31 37.71
N ILE A 509 41.51 -29.73 36.54
CA ILE A 509 41.69 -31.10 36.06
C ILE A 509 43.19 -31.43 35.93
N SER A 510 44.01 -30.47 35.52
CA SER A 510 45.45 -30.67 35.35
C SER A 510 46.18 -30.92 36.67
N THR A 511 45.82 -30.19 37.73
CA THR A 511 46.39 -30.33 39.07
C THR A 511 46.04 -31.68 39.68
N ARG A 512 44.78 -32.12 39.56
CA ARG A 512 44.32 -33.39 40.14
C ARG A 512 45.05 -34.60 39.56
N ARG A 513 45.29 -34.61 38.25
CA ARG A 513 46.08 -35.65 37.56
C ARG A 513 47.53 -35.73 38.03
N LYS A 514 48.11 -34.64 38.54
CA LYS A 514 49.48 -34.66 39.08
C LYS A 514 49.53 -35.42 40.40
N ALA A 515 48.59 -35.16 41.31
CA ALA A 515 48.54 -35.79 42.64
C ALA A 515 48.35 -37.32 42.58
N GLU A 516 47.56 -37.83 41.63
CA GLU A 516 47.35 -39.28 41.46
C GLU A 516 48.62 -40.05 41.12
N ARG A 517 49.56 -39.44 40.38
CA ARG A 517 50.82 -40.09 39.99
C ARG A 517 51.76 -40.28 41.17
N ASP A 518 51.81 -39.32 42.10
CA ASP A 518 52.71 -39.36 43.25
C ASP A 518 52.32 -40.46 44.25
N LEU A 519 51.02 -40.68 44.44
CA LEU A 519 50.50 -41.73 45.33
C LEU A 519 50.90 -43.14 44.88
N HIS A 520 50.99 -43.39 43.57
CA HIS A 520 51.30 -44.70 43.03
C HIS A 520 52.75 -45.16 43.31
N ARG A 521 53.68 -44.23 43.54
CA ARG A 521 55.10 -44.52 43.79
C ARG A 521 55.33 -45.14 45.16
N VAL A 522 54.73 -44.57 46.19
CA VAL A 522 54.98 -44.89 47.62
C VAL A 522 54.55 -46.32 47.99
N THR A 523 53.53 -46.87 47.34
CA THR A 523 52.97 -48.18 47.69
C THR A 523 53.85 -49.37 47.27
N SER A 524 54.82 -49.16 46.37
CA SER A 524 55.63 -50.25 45.80
C SER A 524 56.81 -50.70 46.68
N GLU A 525 57.36 -49.82 47.50
CA GLU A 525 58.60 -50.06 48.27
C GLU A 525 58.39 -50.96 49.51
N LEU A 526 57.17 -51.07 50.03
CA LEU A 526 56.87 -51.76 51.30
C LEU A 526 56.79 -53.30 51.22
N ARG A 527 56.82 -53.92 50.03
CA ARG A 527 56.55 -55.37 49.87
C ARG A 527 57.76 -56.32 49.88
N GLN A 528 59.01 -55.84 49.87
CA GLN A 528 60.19 -56.71 49.63
C GLN A 528 60.92 -57.30 50.88
N SER A 529 60.54 -56.99 52.12
CA SER A 529 61.41 -57.23 53.30
C SER A 529 61.24 -58.56 54.10
N ARG A 530 60.51 -59.60 53.64
CA ARG A 530 59.98 -60.65 54.56
C ARG A 530 60.33 -62.14 54.32
N THR A 531 61.24 -62.52 53.43
CA THR A 531 61.38 -63.94 52.97
C THR A 531 62.71 -64.67 53.25
N LEU A 532 63.79 -64.00 53.65
CA LEU A 532 65.13 -64.63 53.79
C LEU A 532 65.73 -64.37 55.18
N ASP A 533 66.54 -65.31 55.70
CA ASP A 533 67.30 -65.10 56.94
C ASP A 533 68.27 -63.91 56.74
N PRO A 534 68.24 -62.88 57.61
CA PRO A 534 69.04 -61.66 57.39
C PRO A 534 70.55 -61.94 57.33
N LEU A 535 71.02 -62.95 58.04
CA LEU A 535 72.44 -63.28 58.17
C LEU A 535 72.89 -64.25 57.07
N THR A 536 72.30 -65.45 57.01
CA THR A 536 72.77 -66.52 56.13
C THR A 536 72.19 -66.44 54.72
N ARG A 537 71.13 -65.63 54.51
CA ARG A 537 70.33 -65.56 53.28
C ARG A 537 69.67 -66.88 52.86
N LEU A 538 69.76 -67.93 53.68
CA LEU A 538 68.99 -69.16 53.50
C LEU A 538 67.51 -68.91 53.85
N ALA A 539 66.66 -69.84 53.41
CA ALA A 539 65.27 -69.88 53.83
C ALA A 539 65.17 -69.94 55.37
N THR A 540 64.30 -69.11 55.94
CA THR A 540 64.02 -69.10 57.38
C THR A 540 63.34 -70.40 57.80
N ARG A 541 63.40 -70.74 59.10
CA ARG A 541 62.69 -71.90 59.67
C ARG A 541 61.19 -71.91 59.35
N GLU A 542 60.56 -70.73 59.29
CA GLU A 542 59.14 -70.58 58.92
C GLU A 542 58.90 -70.93 57.44
N THR A 543 59.82 -70.53 56.56
CA THR A 543 59.79 -70.92 55.14
C THR A 543 60.03 -72.41 54.95
N PHE A 544 60.96 -73.01 55.72
CA PHE A 544 61.18 -74.46 55.75
C PHE A 544 59.94 -75.22 56.22
N ALA A 545 59.33 -74.82 57.34
CA ALA A 545 58.15 -75.50 57.88
C ALA A 545 56.97 -75.47 56.90
N ARG A 546 56.73 -74.32 56.25
CA ARG A 546 55.72 -74.18 55.20
C ARG A 546 56.00 -75.10 54.01
N ARG A 547 57.25 -75.11 53.51
CA ARG A 547 57.62 -75.94 52.35
C ARG A 547 57.60 -77.44 52.66
N LEU A 548 58.01 -77.85 53.87
CA LEU A 548 57.89 -79.22 54.36
C LEU A 548 56.41 -79.64 54.43
N GLY A 549 55.52 -78.77 54.93
CA GLY A 549 54.07 -79.02 54.93
C GLY A 549 53.51 -79.21 53.53
N GLU A 550 53.77 -78.27 52.62
CA GLU A 550 53.33 -78.33 51.22
C GLU A 550 53.77 -79.64 50.53
N LEU A 551 55.04 -80.02 50.70
CA LEU A 551 55.59 -81.22 50.06
C LEU A 551 55.14 -82.52 50.74
N TRP A 552 54.87 -82.51 52.05
CA TRP A 552 54.32 -83.67 52.75
C TRP A 552 52.88 -83.93 52.34
N ASP A 553 52.06 -82.88 52.20
CA ASP A 553 50.68 -82.98 51.74
C ASP A 553 50.63 -83.44 50.27
N ALA A 554 51.48 -82.88 49.41
CA ALA A 554 51.61 -83.31 48.02
C ALA A 554 52.17 -84.75 47.88
N GLY A 555 53.14 -85.14 48.71
CA GLY A 555 53.74 -86.47 48.69
C GLY A 555 52.83 -87.56 49.24
N SER A 556 51.93 -87.22 50.18
CA SER A 556 50.94 -88.15 50.74
C SER A 556 49.93 -88.64 49.69
N THR A 557 49.66 -87.83 48.67
CA THR A 557 48.79 -88.21 47.54
C THR A 557 49.51 -89.09 46.50
N MET A 558 50.84 -89.01 46.40
CA MET A 558 51.64 -89.69 45.37
C MET A 558 52.52 -90.84 45.90
N HIS A 559 52.44 -91.20 47.18
CA HIS A 559 53.36 -92.15 47.86
C HIS A 559 54.85 -91.85 47.64
N GLN A 560 55.18 -90.58 47.41
CA GLN A 560 56.54 -90.15 47.13
C GLN A 560 57.35 -90.09 48.42
N ARG A 561 58.57 -90.67 48.41
CA ARG A 561 59.45 -90.69 49.59
C ARG A 561 60.20 -89.37 49.69
N LEU A 562 59.87 -88.58 50.70
CA LEU A 562 60.57 -87.35 51.02
C LEU A 562 61.83 -87.66 51.83
N THR A 563 62.90 -86.90 51.57
CA THR A 563 64.18 -87.09 52.23
C THR A 563 64.59 -85.82 52.96
N LEU A 564 64.92 -85.95 54.24
CA LEU A 564 65.37 -84.86 55.09
C LEU A 564 66.77 -85.17 55.63
N LEU A 565 67.64 -84.17 55.55
CA LEU A 565 68.95 -84.18 56.19
C LEU A 565 68.94 -83.11 57.28
N LEU A 566 69.30 -83.52 58.49
CA LEU A 566 69.63 -82.59 59.57
C LEU A 566 71.14 -82.63 59.80
N VAL A 567 71.73 -81.45 59.83
CA VAL A 567 73.17 -81.24 59.84
C VAL A 567 73.53 -80.42 61.07
N ALA A 568 74.28 -81.01 62.00
CA ALA A 568 74.83 -80.28 63.15
C ALA A 568 76.35 -80.15 63.00
N LEU A 569 76.87 -78.99 63.37
CA LEU A 569 78.30 -78.72 63.43
C LEU A 569 78.88 -79.27 64.75
N ASP A 570 79.93 -80.10 64.68
CA ASP A 570 80.46 -80.82 65.84
C ASP A 570 81.22 -79.90 66.82
N ARG A 571 81.77 -78.77 66.35
CA ARG A 571 82.42 -77.72 67.16
C ARG A 571 82.27 -76.35 66.52
N VAL A 572 81.61 -75.40 67.20
CA VAL A 572 81.53 -73.99 66.79
C VAL A 572 82.25 -73.11 67.84
N PRO A 573 83.17 -72.20 67.46
CA PRO A 573 83.81 -71.26 68.40
C PRO A 573 82.79 -70.23 68.95
N ALA A 574 82.82 -69.91 70.24
CA ALA A 574 81.76 -69.15 70.92
C ALA A 574 82.04 -67.65 71.16
N THR A 575 80.93 -66.91 71.37
CA THR A 575 80.71 -65.66 72.18
C THR A 575 80.72 -64.29 71.43
N ARG A 576 80.05 -63.18 71.89
CA ARG A 576 79.27 -62.85 73.12
C ARG A 576 78.39 -61.56 72.99
N ASP A 577 77.39 -61.45 73.88
CA ASP A 577 76.31 -60.46 74.13
C ASP A 577 76.64 -59.03 74.67
N GLY A 578 75.62 -58.14 74.60
CA GLY A 578 75.18 -57.25 75.73
C GLY A 578 74.78 -55.79 75.35
N SER A 579 73.50 -55.40 75.25
CA SER A 579 72.61 -54.76 76.28
C SER A 579 73.12 -53.42 76.86
N ALA A 580 72.39 -52.31 77.02
CA ALA A 580 70.99 -52.13 77.44
C ALA A 580 70.43 -50.68 77.22
N ARG A 581 69.10 -50.59 77.13
CA ARG A 581 68.17 -49.45 77.40
C ARG A 581 68.07 -49.19 78.93
N PRO A 582 67.38 -48.17 79.52
CA PRO A 582 65.98 -47.73 79.25
C PRO A 582 65.59 -46.25 79.61
N ASP A 583 64.52 -45.68 79.05
CA ASP A 583 63.12 -45.43 79.53
C ASP A 583 62.78 -44.09 80.25
N ALA A 584 61.79 -43.40 79.65
CA ALA A 584 60.57 -42.78 80.18
C ALA A 584 60.54 -41.72 81.32
N SER A 585 59.96 -40.54 80.98
CA SER A 585 58.70 -39.95 81.52
C SER A 585 58.74 -38.50 82.06
N VAL A 586 57.62 -37.80 81.82
CA VAL A 586 56.99 -36.66 82.54
C VAL A 586 57.22 -35.20 82.04
N ASP A 587 56.07 -34.61 81.63
CA ASP A 587 55.50 -33.26 81.77
C ASP A 587 56.23 -31.94 81.48
N ASP A 588 55.58 -31.22 80.54
CA ASP A 588 55.01 -29.85 80.63
C ASP A 588 55.88 -28.59 80.42
N ALA A 589 55.20 -27.65 79.74
CA ALA A 589 55.44 -26.23 79.60
C ALA A 589 56.61 -25.71 78.74
N SER A 590 56.25 -25.50 77.47
CA SER A 590 56.23 -24.18 76.83
C SER A 590 57.53 -23.54 76.30
N VAL A 591 57.50 -23.32 74.98
CA VAL A 591 57.71 -22.02 74.30
C VAL A 591 59.17 -21.52 74.31
N THR A 592 59.90 -21.44 73.18
CA THR A 592 59.64 -20.53 72.06
C THR A 592 60.62 -20.79 70.89
N HIS A 593 60.10 -20.53 69.68
CA HIS A 593 60.76 -19.99 68.48
C HIS A 593 61.82 -20.80 67.69
N ALA A 594 61.32 -21.28 66.54
CA ALA A 594 61.62 -20.78 65.19
C ALA A 594 62.83 -21.30 64.42
N SER A 595 62.48 -22.00 63.32
CA SER A 595 63.07 -21.93 61.97
C SER A 595 64.48 -22.51 61.80
N VAL A 596 64.91 -23.13 60.69
CA VAL A 596 64.38 -23.49 59.36
C VAL A 596 65.51 -24.36 58.74
N ASP A 597 65.14 -25.29 57.85
CA ASP A 597 65.91 -25.93 56.76
C ASP A 597 67.06 -26.95 57.01
N ASP A 598 66.75 -28.19 56.58
CA ASP A 598 67.30 -28.92 55.41
C ASP A 598 68.53 -29.88 55.49
N ALA A 599 68.28 -31.08 54.94
CA ALA A 599 69.11 -32.10 54.26
C ALA A 599 70.48 -32.68 54.77
N SER A 600 70.45 -33.97 55.18
CA SER A 600 71.09 -35.16 54.53
C SER A 600 72.58 -35.62 54.72
N VAL A 601 72.77 -36.95 54.99
CA VAL A 601 73.74 -37.96 54.41
C VAL A 601 74.99 -38.54 55.18
N THR A 602 74.95 -39.89 55.40
CA THR A 602 75.87 -41.11 55.47
C THR A 602 77.39 -41.19 55.77
N HIS A 603 77.87 -42.36 56.31
CA HIS A 603 79.11 -43.14 55.90
C HIS A 603 79.32 -44.57 56.55
N ALA A 604 80.31 -45.38 56.07
CA ALA A 604 80.52 -46.87 56.09
C ALA A 604 81.81 -47.44 56.86
N PRO A 605 82.11 -48.79 56.97
CA PRO A 605 83.09 -49.44 57.95
C PRO A 605 84.30 -50.32 57.40
N VAL A 606 85.15 -50.96 58.30
CA VAL A 606 86.39 -51.82 58.06
C VAL A 606 86.56 -53.06 59.05
N ALA A 607 87.46 -54.04 58.75
CA ALA A 607 87.53 -55.52 59.05
C ALA A 607 88.26 -56.17 60.29
N GLY A 608 87.97 -57.47 60.59
CA GLY A 608 88.88 -58.49 61.24
C GLY A 608 88.26 -59.60 62.15
N THR A 609 88.66 -60.89 61.98
CA THR A 609 88.29 -62.18 62.69
C THR A 609 86.92 -62.79 62.38
N LEU A 610 86.88 -64.03 61.83
CA LEU A 610 85.63 -64.76 61.54
C LEU A 610 84.89 -65.03 62.85
N THR A 611 83.79 -64.31 63.04
CA THR A 611 82.88 -64.46 64.17
C THR A 611 82.09 -65.77 64.04
N ALA A 612 81.37 -66.17 65.10
CA ALA A 612 80.41 -67.26 65.02
C ALA A 612 79.43 -67.07 63.83
N ASP A 613 79.05 -65.82 63.57
CA ASP A 613 78.19 -65.45 62.45
C ASP A 613 78.84 -65.68 61.09
N ASP A 614 80.11 -65.32 60.92
CA ASP A 614 80.83 -65.58 59.66
C ASP A 614 81.01 -67.08 59.40
N THR A 615 81.18 -67.88 60.46
CA THR A 615 81.23 -69.34 60.37
C THR A 615 79.89 -69.88 59.85
N LEU A 616 78.77 -69.39 60.39
CA LEU A 616 77.43 -69.80 59.96
C LEU A 616 77.11 -69.36 58.53
N VAL A 617 77.54 -68.16 58.10
CA VAL A 617 77.40 -67.68 56.71
C VAL A 617 78.19 -68.56 55.74
N ASN A 618 79.41 -68.95 56.10
CA ASN A 618 80.23 -69.81 55.24
C ASN A 618 79.69 -71.24 55.18
N VAL A 619 79.21 -71.80 56.31
CA VAL A 619 78.54 -73.10 56.36
C VAL A 619 77.27 -73.08 55.51
N ALA A 620 76.47 -72.02 55.59
CA ALA A 620 75.28 -71.83 54.78
C ALA A 620 75.59 -71.87 53.28
N ARG A 621 76.63 -71.15 52.83
CA ARG A 621 77.09 -71.21 51.42
C ARG A 621 77.58 -72.60 51.01
N CYS A 622 78.26 -73.33 51.90
CA CYS A 622 78.67 -74.71 51.62
C CYS A 622 77.45 -75.62 51.44
N LEU A 623 76.42 -75.44 52.27
CA LEU A 623 75.18 -76.21 52.19
C LEU A 623 74.42 -75.90 50.90
N GLU A 624 74.25 -74.62 50.56
CA GLU A 624 73.62 -74.17 49.30
C GLU A 624 74.33 -74.76 48.06
N ARG A 625 75.67 -74.78 48.05
CA ARG A 625 76.47 -75.37 46.96
C ARG A 625 76.40 -76.90 46.89
N SER A 626 76.09 -77.56 48.01
CA SER A 626 76.00 -79.02 48.08
C SER A 626 74.69 -79.53 47.53
N VAL A 627 73.66 -78.69 47.58
CA VAL A 627 72.36 -78.91 47.00
C VAL A 627 72.41 -78.66 45.50
N ARG A 628 71.77 -79.52 44.69
CA ARG A 628 71.97 -79.52 43.22
C ARG A 628 70.71 -79.27 42.40
N ARG A 629 69.53 -79.54 42.93
CA ARG A 629 68.27 -79.42 42.18
C ARG A 629 67.56 -78.14 42.58
N GLU A 630 66.86 -77.51 41.63
CA GLU A 630 66.09 -76.28 41.89
C GLU A 630 65.04 -76.44 42.99
N ASP A 631 64.52 -77.65 43.18
CA ASP A 631 63.50 -77.94 44.18
C ASP A 631 64.04 -78.29 45.57
N ASP A 632 65.35 -78.49 45.71
CA ASP A 632 65.97 -78.82 46.98
C ASP A 632 66.09 -77.56 47.85
N LEU A 633 65.69 -77.63 49.12
CA LEU A 633 65.67 -76.47 50.00
C LEU A 633 66.71 -76.60 51.12
N ALA A 634 67.75 -75.76 51.08
CA ALA A 634 68.64 -75.53 52.21
C ALA A 634 68.05 -74.44 53.13
N SER A 635 68.04 -74.71 54.43
CA SER A 635 67.43 -73.80 55.41
C SER A 635 68.22 -73.74 56.70
N ARG A 636 68.13 -72.58 57.35
CA ARG A 636 68.63 -72.42 58.72
C ARG A 636 67.56 -72.96 59.67
N TYR A 637 67.86 -74.08 60.32
CA TYR A 637 66.87 -74.80 61.15
C TYR A 637 66.96 -74.39 62.62
N GLY A 638 68.17 -74.18 63.12
CA GLY A 638 68.45 -73.67 64.45
C GLY A 638 69.76 -72.88 64.48
N ASP A 639 70.31 -72.69 65.68
CA ASP A 639 71.50 -71.83 65.86
C ASP A 639 72.74 -72.43 65.20
N THR A 640 72.95 -73.73 65.38
CA THR A 640 74.08 -74.50 64.80
C THR A 640 73.62 -75.67 63.92
N VAL A 641 72.30 -75.82 63.75
CA VAL A 641 71.68 -76.92 63.00
C VAL A 641 71.08 -76.39 61.71
N PHE A 642 71.38 -77.06 60.61
CA PHE A 642 70.82 -76.78 59.29
C PHE A 642 69.95 -77.94 58.83
N ALA A 643 68.94 -77.63 58.02
CA ALA A 643 68.07 -78.63 57.42
C ALA A 643 68.11 -78.52 55.90
N VAL A 644 68.25 -79.68 55.24
CA VAL A 644 68.12 -79.80 53.79
C VAL A 644 66.95 -80.71 53.48
N LEU A 645 65.97 -80.15 52.78
CA LEU A 645 64.81 -80.88 52.29
C LEU A 645 65.03 -81.26 50.83
N LEU A 646 65.03 -82.56 50.55
CA LEU A 646 65.16 -83.10 49.20
C LEU A 646 63.82 -83.77 48.80
N PRO A 647 63.02 -83.12 47.94
CA PRO A 647 61.73 -83.68 47.51
C PRO A 647 61.90 -84.96 46.67
N THR A 648 63.04 -85.07 45.97
CA THR A 648 63.37 -86.20 45.11
C THR A 648 64.84 -86.59 45.30
N GLY A 649 65.17 -87.88 45.28
CA GLY A 649 66.56 -88.36 45.36
C GLY A 649 66.80 -89.51 46.35
N GLY A 650 65.94 -89.66 47.36
CA GLY A 650 65.99 -90.77 48.31
C GLY A 650 67.32 -90.86 49.07
N VAL A 651 67.63 -92.07 49.56
CA VAL A 651 68.86 -92.33 50.34
C VAL A 651 70.13 -92.01 49.54
N ARG A 652 70.16 -92.30 48.23
CA ARG A 652 71.33 -92.03 47.37
C ARG A 652 71.60 -90.53 47.21
N GLY A 653 70.55 -89.73 46.94
CA GLY A 653 70.67 -88.28 46.83
C GLY A 653 71.15 -87.65 48.14
N ALA A 654 70.61 -88.10 49.27
CA ALA A 654 71.05 -87.62 50.58
C ALA A 654 72.49 -88.02 50.91
N ALA A 655 72.92 -89.24 50.58
CA ALA A 655 74.31 -89.65 50.75
C ALA A 655 75.27 -88.78 49.90
N GLU A 656 74.86 -88.40 48.69
CA GLU A 656 75.66 -87.53 47.82
C GLU A 656 75.75 -86.10 48.37
N VAL A 657 74.63 -85.48 48.76
CA VAL A 657 74.60 -84.13 49.37
C VAL A 657 75.42 -84.12 50.66
N SER A 658 75.26 -85.12 51.51
CA SER A 658 76.03 -85.28 52.75
C SER A 658 77.54 -85.37 52.50
N ARG A 659 77.95 -86.19 51.53
CA ARG A 659 79.36 -86.36 51.14
C ARG A 659 79.95 -85.08 50.56
N LEU A 660 79.21 -84.38 49.70
CA LEU A 660 79.63 -83.10 49.12
C LEU A 660 79.75 -82.02 50.19
N PHE A 661 78.77 -81.92 51.07
CA PHE A 661 78.79 -80.95 52.15
C PHE A 661 79.97 -81.16 53.09
N ARG A 662 80.20 -82.40 53.55
CA ARG A 662 81.36 -82.70 54.41
C ARG A 662 82.70 -82.45 53.71
N ARG A 663 82.79 -82.68 52.39
CA ARG A 663 83.97 -82.32 51.60
C ARG A 663 84.17 -80.81 51.52
N HIS A 664 83.12 -80.05 51.22
CA HIS A 664 83.18 -78.58 51.19
C HIS A 664 83.49 -77.98 52.55
N LEU A 665 83.01 -78.58 53.64
CA LEU A 665 83.37 -78.19 55.00
C LEU A 665 84.87 -78.42 55.27
N ALA A 666 85.40 -79.58 54.88
CA ALA A 666 86.80 -79.92 55.03
C ALA A 666 87.72 -78.98 54.22
N ASP A 667 87.33 -78.62 52.99
CA ASP A 667 88.06 -77.66 52.16
C ASP A 667 88.09 -76.26 52.81
N LEU A 668 87.03 -75.87 53.52
CA LEU A 668 86.95 -74.59 54.23
C LEU A 668 87.81 -74.57 55.52
N ALA A 669 88.15 -75.74 56.06
CA ALA A 669 88.94 -75.90 57.28
C ALA A 669 90.47 -75.84 57.06
N VAL A 670 90.96 -75.62 55.83
CA VAL A 670 92.40 -75.50 55.51
C VAL A 670 92.72 -74.08 55.00
N PRO A 671 93.20 -73.16 55.86
CA PRO A 671 93.67 -71.85 55.42
C PRO A 671 94.98 -71.97 54.62
N PRO A 672 95.22 -71.12 53.60
CA PRO A 672 96.53 -71.02 52.97
C PRO A 672 97.54 -70.39 53.95
N GLY A 673 98.40 -71.22 54.55
CA GLY A 673 99.66 -70.80 55.17
C GLY A 673 99.58 -70.03 56.50
N ALA A 674 99.26 -70.72 57.61
CA ALA A 674 99.97 -70.61 58.91
C ALA A 674 99.34 -71.48 60.03
N SER A 675 100.23 -72.15 60.77
CA SER A 675 100.11 -72.73 62.13
C SER A 675 99.30 -74.02 62.40
N THR A 676 100.02 -75.15 62.24
CA THR A 676 100.15 -76.39 63.08
C THR A 676 99.02 -77.01 63.92
N ASP A 677 97.75 -76.62 63.84
CA ASP A 677 96.60 -77.52 64.10
C ASP A 677 95.29 -76.83 63.63
N PRO A 678 94.96 -76.83 62.32
CA PRO A 678 93.76 -76.14 61.86
C PRO A 678 92.51 -76.81 62.47
N PRO A 679 91.59 -76.04 63.09
CA PRO A 679 90.39 -76.59 63.68
C PRO A 679 89.54 -77.20 62.58
N VAL A 680 89.52 -78.53 62.51
CA VAL A 680 88.73 -79.26 61.53
C VAL A 680 87.27 -79.01 61.87
N LEU A 681 86.61 -78.10 61.14
CA LEU A 681 85.16 -77.93 61.21
C LEU A 681 84.56 -79.21 60.62
N THR A 682 83.94 -80.02 61.46
CA THR A 682 83.25 -81.25 61.05
C THR A 682 81.76 -81.14 61.33
N ALA A 683 80.99 -81.95 60.62
CA ALA A 683 79.55 -82.02 60.81
C ALA A 683 79.07 -83.47 60.94
N SER A 684 78.13 -83.66 61.84
CA SER A 684 77.33 -84.87 61.99
C SER A 684 76.02 -84.70 61.23
N ILE A 685 75.59 -85.74 60.52
CA ILE A 685 74.43 -85.67 59.62
C ILE A 685 73.50 -86.86 59.88
N GLY A 686 72.26 -86.55 60.25
CA GLY A 686 71.16 -87.51 60.34
C GLY A 686 70.31 -87.49 59.09
N ILE A 687 70.12 -88.64 58.45
CA ILE A 687 69.29 -88.79 57.25
C ILE A 687 68.03 -89.58 57.59
N ALA A 688 66.86 -89.04 57.25
CA ALA A 688 65.60 -89.77 57.28
C ALA A 688 64.93 -89.77 55.91
N VAL A 689 64.41 -90.94 55.52
CA VAL A 689 63.63 -91.11 54.28
C VAL A 689 62.30 -91.79 54.61
N ARG A 690 61.19 -91.07 54.42
CA ARG A 690 59.84 -91.63 54.61
C ARG A 690 58.89 -91.19 53.50
N ALA A 691 57.97 -92.07 53.15
CA ALA A 691 56.78 -91.68 52.39
C ALA A 691 55.76 -91.04 53.35
N GLY A 692 55.00 -90.06 52.84
CA GLY A 692 53.81 -89.59 53.55
C GLY A 692 52.83 -90.75 53.76
N HIS A 693 52.41 -90.97 55.00
CA HIS A 693 51.42 -91.98 55.36
C HIS A 693 50.37 -91.30 56.26
N PRO A 694 49.06 -91.57 56.11
CA PRO A 694 48.00 -90.86 56.83
C PRO A 694 48.12 -90.88 58.37
N GLY A 695 48.80 -91.88 58.91
CA GLY A 695 49.07 -92.00 60.35
C GLY A 695 50.33 -91.27 60.86
N LEU A 696 51.03 -90.52 60.02
CA LEU A 696 52.29 -89.83 60.35
C LEU A 696 52.22 -88.35 59.94
N THR A 697 52.73 -87.46 60.79
CA THR A 697 52.82 -86.02 60.51
C THR A 697 54.18 -85.65 59.89
N PRO A 698 54.32 -84.49 59.22
CA PRO A 698 55.61 -84.02 58.75
C PRO A 698 56.66 -83.93 59.87
N ALA A 699 56.22 -83.59 61.09
CA ALA A 699 57.08 -83.57 62.28
C ALA A 699 57.71 -84.94 62.57
N SER A 700 57.04 -86.05 62.24
CA SER A 700 57.60 -87.39 62.43
C SER A 700 58.83 -87.67 61.56
N LEU A 701 58.95 -87.04 60.37
CA LEU A 701 60.15 -87.15 59.54
C LEU A 701 61.32 -86.40 60.17
N VAL A 702 61.05 -85.23 60.77
CA VAL A 702 62.03 -84.44 61.51
C VAL A 702 62.54 -85.23 62.72
N THR A 703 61.66 -85.76 63.55
CA THR A 703 62.05 -86.55 64.74
C THR A 703 62.93 -87.75 64.38
N VAL A 704 62.61 -88.45 63.28
CA VAL A 704 63.41 -89.59 62.82
C VAL A 704 64.79 -89.16 62.30
N ALA A 705 64.89 -87.97 61.68
CA ALA A 705 66.18 -87.40 61.27
C ALA A 705 67.02 -86.95 62.47
N GLU A 706 66.39 -86.39 63.50
CA GLU A 706 67.03 -86.00 64.76
C GLU A 706 67.59 -87.22 65.49
N ASP A 707 66.83 -88.31 65.60
CA ASP A 707 67.31 -89.57 66.19
C ASP A 707 68.50 -90.17 65.43
N ALA A 708 68.53 -90.01 64.10
CA ALA A 708 69.68 -90.41 63.30
C ALA A 708 70.90 -89.49 63.54
N LEU A 709 70.68 -88.18 63.65
CA LEU A 709 71.73 -87.20 63.94
C LEU A 709 72.35 -87.43 65.32
N HIS A 710 71.55 -87.64 66.37
CA HIS A 710 72.04 -87.97 67.70
C HIS A 710 72.86 -89.26 67.72
N ARG A 711 72.48 -90.27 66.92
CA ARG A 711 73.31 -91.48 66.76
C ARG A 711 74.63 -91.19 66.04
N ALA A 712 74.65 -90.27 65.07
CA ALA A 712 75.88 -89.86 64.40
C ALA A 712 76.86 -89.20 65.39
N GLU A 713 76.35 -88.33 66.25
CA GLU A 713 77.13 -87.68 67.30
C GLU A 713 77.63 -88.70 68.35
N ALA A 714 76.74 -89.58 68.84
CA ALA A 714 77.07 -90.58 69.86
C ALA A 714 78.13 -91.61 69.42
N LEU A 715 78.21 -91.88 68.12
CA LEU A 715 79.22 -92.79 67.57
C LEU A 715 80.60 -92.13 67.38
N GLY A 716 80.78 -90.87 67.80
CA GLY A 716 82.05 -90.14 67.77
C GLY A 716 82.09 -88.99 66.77
N GLY A 717 80.93 -88.51 66.29
CA GLY A 717 80.81 -87.35 65.41
C GLY A 717 81.40 -87.55 64.01
N ASN A 718 81.44 -86.45 63.24
CA ASN A 718 81.95 -86.35 61.87
C ASN A 718 81.55 -87.55 60.99
N ARG A 719 80.25 -87.83 60.92
CA ARG A 719 79.72 -88.97 60.17
C ARG A 719 78.28 -88.74 59.74
N THR A 720 77.82 -89.66 58.91
CA THR A 720 76.46 -89.69 58.43
C THR A 720 75.79 -90.96 58.91
N VAL A 721 74.63 -90.84 59.53
CA VAL A 721 73.83 -91.97 59.99
C VAL A 721 72.46 -91.93 59.32
N LEU A 722 72.05 -93.08 58.81
CA LEU A 722 70.72 -93.28 58.22
C LEU A 722 69.77 -93.86 59.27
N ALA A 723 68.56 -93.31 59.37
CA ALA A 723 67.55 -93.81 60.28
C ALA A 723 67.09 -95.25 59.92
N PRO A 724 66.86 -96.14 60.91
CA PRO A 724 66.32 -97.47 60.66
C PRO A 724 64.92 -97.39 60.03
N GLY A 725 64.63 -98.24 59.05
CA GLY A 725 63.38 -98.21 58.26
C GLY A 725 63.44 -97.39 56.96
N SER A 726 64.58 -96.78 56.64
CA SER A 726 64.78 -95.99 55.41
C SER A 726 64.92 -96.84 54.11
N GLY A 727 64.82 -98.17 54.20
CA GLY A 727 64.66 -99.07 53.05
C GLY A 727 65.93 -99.48 52.31
N CYS A 728 67.10 -99.53 52.98
CA CYS A 728 68.38 -99.94 52.39
C CYS A 728 69.14 -100.91 53.32
N PRO A 729 69.87 -101.93 52.80
CA PRO A 729 70.72 -102.81 53.63
C PRO A 729 71.83 -102.05 54.40
N PRO A 730 72.38 -102.64 55.48
CA PRO A 730 73.30 -101.94 56.39
C PRO A 730 74.59 -101.37 55.76
N ASP A 731 74.96 -101.78 54.53
CA ASP A 731 76.18 -101.32 53.82
C ASP A 731 75.95 -100.20 52.79
N CYS A 732 74.74 -99.64 52.67
CA CYS A 732 74.41 -98.68 51.61
C CYS A 732 75.18 -97.34 51.63
N LEU A 733 75.83 -97.00 52.75
CA LEU A 733 76.60 -95.76 52.88
C LEU A 733 78.07 -95.90 52.45
N GLY A 734 78.50 -97.09 52.02
CA GLY A 734 79.89 -97.35 51.59
C GLY A 734 80.85 -97.49 52.78
N ALA A 735 81.75 -98.47 52.69
CA ALA A 735 82.67 -98.90 53.75
C ALA A 735 83.35 -97.73 54.51
N GLU A 736 83.44 -97.86 55.84
CA GLU A 736 84.13 -96.96 56.75
C GLU A 736 85.47 -96.49 56.16
N HIS A 737 85.54 -95.24 55.68
CA HIS A 737 86.78 -94.65 55.18
C HIS A 737 87.24 -93.56 56.14
N ARG A 738 88.35 -93.90 56.80
CA ARG A 738 89.14 -93.10 57.72
C ARG A 738 89.55 -91.73 57.13
N PRO A 739 89.88 -90.75 57.99
CA PRO A 739 90.16 -89.38 57.60
C PRO A 739 91.46 -89.26 56.76
N VAL A 740 91.46 -88.38 55.76
CA VAL A 740 92.61 -88.06 54.90
C VAL A 740 93.24 -86.73 55.35
N PRO A 741 94.57 -86.64 55.59
CA PRO A 741 95.25 -85.40 55.96
C PRO A 741 95.81 -84.63 54.73
N PRO A 742 96.22 -83.35 54.89
CA PRO A 742 96.20 -82.34 53.83
C PRO A 742 97.54 -82.14 53.11
N SER A 743 97.52 -81.71 51.86
CA SER A 743 98.69 -81.34 51.05
C SER A 743 98.77 -79.83 50.80
N VAL A 744 99.99 -79.29 50.89
CA VAL A 744 100.38 -77.86 50.82
C VAL A 744 100.64 -77.45 49.35
N PRO A 745 100.45 -76.17 48.98
CA PRO A 745 100.20 -75.73 47.60
C PRO A 745 101.43 -75.14 46.90
N SER A 746 101.40 -75.10 45.56
CA SER A 746 102.40 -74.45 44.71
C SER A 746 101.81 -73.26 43.95
N GLU A 747 102.14 -72.06 44.46
CA GLU A 747 102.85 -70.97 43.78
C GLU A 747 102.51 -70.48 42.35
N VAL A 748 102.30 -69.14 42.30
CA VAL A 748 102.88 -68.13 41.36
C VAL A 748 102.30 -68.17 39.93
N VAL A 749 101.88 -67.08 39.26
CA VAL A 749 102.60 -65.92 38.66
C VAL A 749 101.45 -65.03 38.10
N GLY A 750 101.32 -63.73 38.36
CA GLY A 750 102.12 -62.63 37.81
C GLY A 750 101.46 -61.96 36.58
N ILE A 751 100.78 -60.82 36.80
CA ILE A 751 100.77 -59.50 36.09
C ILE A 751 101.15 -59.53 34.58
N PRO A 752 100.50 -58.83 33.59
CA PRO A 752 100.30 -57.35 33.61
C PRO A 752 99.19 -56.68 32.75
N HIS A 753 99.18 -55.33 32.88
CA HIS A 753 98.62 -54.26 32.02
C HIS A 753 97.25 -53.69 32.42
N ARG A 754 97.12 -52.42 32.83
CA ARG A 754 98.02 -51.26 32.72
C ARG A 754 97.91 -50.37 33.96
#